data_AF-A0A1J9RIB2-F1
#
_entry.id   AF-A0A1J9RIB2-F1
#
_cell.length_a   1.000
_cell.length_b   1.000
_cell.length_c   1.000
_cell.angle_alpha   90.00
_cell.angle_beta   90.00
_cell.angle_gamma   90.00
#
_symmetry.space_group_name_H-M   'P 1'
#
loop_
_entity.id
_entity.type
_entity.pdbx_description
1 polymer ?
#
loop_
_entity_poly.entity_id
_entity_poly.type
_entity_poly.pdbx_seq_one_letter_code
_entity_poly.pdbx_strand_id
1 'polypeptide(L)'
;MSGPGAGHKFPSQDVSWTKRDVLLFANSIGATADELHFLYELHPNFTVFPTYPIILPFKLTNQEVTDFYAQKTGNVIPGVPTFDTRRVVDGQRKMTFLKPLPVSSEGRKFELRSSVVGVYDKGKAGSVVETEQQIVDKETGEIYTKAVGSGFFVGQGNWGGPKGPATVNYPPPQGKKPDIVYEYQTDDNTALLYRLNGDYNPLHATPEPGQKMGFGGVIIHGLFSWNMAAHAILKTLGGSDPKNLKEFQARFASPVIPGVKLITEIWRTGKFEGGFEEVVFVVKNDKGKVVLSNGRALVNVGLAPWSASKTRPPYALNFSGRVCSRKEPTALFSSLAVNHHPSALAGTAKSSSTVNEQGYVPVSVDLPGGVTGKWPSLWLRDNCQCKKCIHPDTRQRLVDTFSIPADIHPSVVRKLDNHLEIEWANDGHTSTYSYNWLSEHHLNRGSSELNAVKFGFERQFVSNDPNTYPTVLYDEVMSSEDGVRKWTDQIYRWGFSFVKGSPATPEATEKLLERIAFIRPTHYGGFWDFTSDLSLKDMAYTTEGLGGHTDTTYFTDPAGLQMFHMISHTNGSGGESLLVDGFEAAKTLYKEDPEAYGVLKEFGISGHASGNEHVCIQPARPFPVLNHHPVTRELYQVRWNNEDRRPMVNGSPEEVSKWYAAAWKWNEIITRKDMERWFQLDPGSPMIFDNWRMLHGRAPFSGKRRICGGYINHDDFMSRYWLLRDGREKVLNRI
;
A
#
# COMPACT_ATOMS: atom_id res chain seq x y z
N MET A 1 33.23 7.13 47.96
CA MET A 1 33.38 5.78 47.40
C MET A 1 32.17 5.50 46.55
N SER A 2 32.32 4.88 45.37
CA SER A 2 31.19 4.31 44.63
C SER A 2 30.50 3.24 45.49
N GLY A 3 29.17 3.11 45.37
CA GLY A 3 28.43 2.09 46.12
C GLY A 3 28.84 0.67 45.71
N PRO A 4 28.55 -0.35 46.54
CA PRO A 4 28.88 -1.74 46.19
C PRO A 4 28.35 -2.13 44.80
N GLY A 5 29.18 -2.78 43.99
CA GLY A 5 28.89 -3.14 42.61
C GLY A 5 28.92 -2.00 41.57
N ALA A 6 28.83 -0.73 41.98
CA ALA A 6 28.76 0.40 41.03
C ALA A 6 30.07 0.58 40.24
N GLY A 7 29.95 0.72 38.92
CA GLY A 7 31.06 0.76 37.97
C GLY A 7 31.55 -0.62 37.51
N HIS A 8 31.02 -1.73 38.03
CA HIS A 8 31.32 -3.07 37.52
C HIS A 8 30.89 -3.19 36.05
N LYS A 9 31.79 -3.68 35.19
CA LYS A 9 31.54 -3.93 33.77
C LYS A 9 31.42 -5.43 33.54
N PHE A 10 30.34 -5.84 32.88
CA PHE A 10 30.21 -7.20 32.37
C PHE A 10 31.05 -7.34 31.09
N PRO A 11 31.43 -8.57 30.67
CA PRO A 11 32.01 -8.80 29.35
C PRO A 11 31.15 -8.20 28.24
N SER A 12 31.76 -7.61 27.21
CA SER A 12 31.00 -7.20 26.04
C SER A 12 30.51 -8.43 25.27
N GLN A 13 29.36 -8.28 24.63
CA GLN A 13 28.73 -9.33 23.83
C GLN A 13 28.48 -8.78 22.43
N ASP A 14 28.84 -9.54 21.40
CA ASP A 14 28.55 -9.12 20.03
C ASP A 14 27.02 -9.13 19.79
N VAL A 15 26.55 -8.21 18.94
CA VAL A 15 25.13 -8.08 18.56
C VAL A 15 25.00 -7.88 17.05
N SER A 16 23.95 -8.42 16.44
CA SER A 16 23.73 -8.29 14.99
C SER A 16 22.26 -8.27 14.59
N TRP A 17 21.96 -7.58 13.49
CA TRP A 17 20.62 -7.44 12.94
C TRP A 17 20.60 -7.32 11.43
N THR A 18 19.51 -7.81 10.85
CA THR A 18 19.18 -7.77 9.44
C THR A 18 18.14 -6.68 9.17
N LYS A 19 17.88 -6.38 7.88
CA LYS A 19 16.75 -5.54 7.48
C LYS A 19 15.41 -6.15 7.95
N ARG A 20 15.29 -7.49 7.89
CA ARG A 20 14.12 -8.25 8.38
C ARG A 20 13.85 -8.01 9.86
N ASP A 21 14.90 -7.97 10.69
CA ASP A 21 14.74 -7.76 12.14
C ASP A 21 14.16 -6.37 12.46
N VAL A 22 14.59 -5.32 11.76
CA VAL A 22 14.10 -3.95 12.00
C VAL A 22 12.70 -3.72 11.43
N LEU A 23 12.37 -4.37 10.30
CA LEU A 23 11.01 -4.41 9.74
C LEU A 23 10.03 -5.11 10.71
N LEU A 24 10.40 -6.31 11.17
CA LEU A 24 9.62 -7.10 12.12
C LEU A 24 9.38 -6.32 13.42
N PHE A 25 10.41 -5.67 13.95
CA PHE A 25 10.28 -4.85 15.14
C PHE A 25 9.29 -3.71 14.94
N ALA A 26 9.46 -2.89 13.90
CA ALA A 26 8.58 -1.75 13.63
C ALA A 26 7.11 -2.17 13.45
N ASN A 27 6.87 -3.24 12.68
CA ASN A 27 5.55 -3.82 12.50
C ASN A 27 4.95 -4.28 13.85
N SER A 28 5.72 -5.06 14.62
CA SER A 28 5.28 -5.64 15.90
C SER A 28 4.99 -4.64 17.02
N ILE A 29 5.34 -3.35 16.86
CA ILE A 29 5.07 -2.28 17.85
C ILE A 29 3.97 -1.31 17.39
N GLY A 30 3.38 -1.52 16.21
CA GLY A 30 2.24 -0.76 15.73
C GLY A 30 2.51 0.24 14.59
N ALA A 31 3.68 0.21 13.95
CA ALA A 31 3.86 0.97 12.71
C ALA A 31 2.92 0.44 11.62
N THR A 32 2.27 1.34 10.89
CA THR A 32 1.24 1.01 9.88
C THR A 32 1.65 1.47 8.47
N ALA A 33 0.86 1.14 7.45
CA ALA A 33 1.22 1.36 6.03
C ALA A 33 1.42 2.83 5.60
N ASP A 34 1.10 3.80 6.46
CA ASP A 34 1.47 5.23 6.32
C ASP A 34 2.93 5.53 6.73
N GLU A 35 3.64 4.56 7.33
CA GLU A 35 4.99 4.67 7.86
C GLU A 35 5.96 3.72 7.14
N LEU A 36 5.87 3.64 5.80
CA LEU A 36 6.71 2.76 4.97
C LEU A 36 8.21 2.98 5.13
N HIS A 37 8.67 4.13 5.63
CA HIS A 37 10.07 4.33 6.00
C HIS A 37 10.56 3.41 7.14
N PHE A 38 9.66 2.82 7.92
CA PHE A 38 9.99 1.75 8.87
C PHE A 38 9.61 0.34 8.38
N LEU A 39 8.75 0.23 7.35
CA LEU A 39 8.10 -1.04 6.95
C LEU A 39 8.42 -1.53 5.53
N TYR A 40 9.20 -0.79 4.74
CA TYR A 40 9.57 -1.20 3.38
C TYR A 40 11.04 -0.89 3.13
N GLU A 41 11.84 -1.93 2.91
CA GLU A 41 13.30 -1.87 2.82
C GLU A 41 13.85 -1.20 1.55
N LEU A 42 12.98 -1.00 0.55
CA LEU A 42 13.26 -0.25 -0.67
C LEU A 42 12.66 1.18 -0.64
N HIS A 43 12.03 1.59 0.47
CA HIS A 43 11.61 2.97 0.65
C HIS A 43 12.85 3.89 0.62
N PRO A 44 12.85 5.03 -0.12
CA PRO A 44 14.03 5.89 -0.27
C PRO A 44 14.56 6.48 1.04
N ASN A 45 13.74 6.46 2.10
CA ASN A 45 14.12 6.88 3.45
C ASN A 45 14.02 5.73 4.46
N PHE A 46 14.22 4.47 4.03
CA PHE A 46 14.16 3.30 4.93
C PHE A 46 15.13 3.46 6.10
N THR A 47 14.64 3.25 7.32
CA THR A 47 15.35 3.59 8.55
C THR A 47 14.92 2.72 9.73
N VAL A 48 15.73 2.68 10.78
CA VAL A 48 15.48 1.86 11.98
C VAL A 48 14.64 2.65 12.98
N PHE A 49 13.57 2.04 13.51
CA PHE A 49 12.80 2.67 14.58
C PHE A 49 13.69 2.89 15.83
N PRO A 50 13.73 4.09 16.45
CA PRO A 50 14.80 4.45 17.39
C PRO A 50 15.01 3.50 18.56
N THR A 51 13.94 2.88 19.06
CA THR A 51 13.98 1.99 20.22
C THR A 51 14.37 0.54 19.93
N TYR A 52 14.55 0.15 18.66
CA TYR A 52 15.01 -1.20 18.26
C TYR A 52 16.18 -1.75 19.10
N PRO A 53 17.21 -0.95 19.48
CA PRO A 53 18.31 -1.42 20.33
C PRO A 53 17.91 -2.06 21.67
N ILE A 54 16.70 -1.83 22.17
CA ILE A 54 16.24 -2.36 23.46
C ILE A 54 16.07 -3.90 23.44
N ILE A 55 15.89 -4.50 22.25
CA ILE A 55 15.78 -5.97 22.11
C ILE A 55 17.12 -6.67 21.90
N LEU A 56 18.19 -5.95 21.53
CA LEU A 56 19.50 -6.55 21.25
C LEU A 56 20.12 -7.30 22.45
N PRO A 57 19.92 -6.92 23.73
CA PRO A 57 20.34 -7.73 24.88
C PRO A 57 19.64 -9.10 25.02
N PHE A 58 18.55 -9.33 24.30
CA PHE A 58 17.82 -10.61 24.27
C PHE A 58 18.19 -11.39 22.99
N LYS A 59 18.25 -10.72 21.83
CA LYS A 59 18.62 -11.32 20.54
C LYS A 59 20.10 -11.70 20.44
N LEU A 60 21.00 -10.88 20.95
CA LEU A 60 22.45 -10.93 20.69
C LEU A 60 22.76 -11.00 19.18
N THR A 61 23.48 -12.02 18.72
CA THR A 61 23.73 -12.30 17.29
C THR A 61 22.78 -13.32 16.68
N ASN A 62 21.88 -13.92 17.47
CA ASN A 62 21.04 -15.03 17.04
C ASN A 62 20.12 -14.61 15.88
N GLN A 63 19.96 -15.52 14.92
CA GLN A 63 18.99 -15.42 13.81
C GLN A 63 17.80 -16.39 14.00
N GLU A 64 17.86 -17.21 15.05
CA GLU A 64 16.91 -18.26 15.39
C GLU A 64 16.21 -17.97 16.73
N VAL A 65 15.26 -18.83 17.10
CA VAL A 65 14.69 -18.83 18.46
C VAL A 65 15.75 -19.18 19.51
N THR A 66 15.64 -18.63 20.72
CA THR A 66 16.58 -18.89 21.81
C THR A 66 15.89 -19.45 23.05
N ASP A 67 16.61 -20.28 23.82
CA ASP A 67 16.20 -20.64 25.17
C ASP A 67 16.52 -19.49 26.12
N PHE A 68 15.47 -18.73 26.45
CA PHE A 68 15.54 -17.58 27.36
C PHE A 68 16.08 -17.93 28.75
N TYR A 69 15.84 -19.13 29.26
CA TYR A 69 16.34 -19.52 30.58
C TYR A 69 17.80 -19.98 30.52
N ALA A 70 18.20 -20.73 29.49
CA ALA A 70 19.60 -21.13 29.30
C ALA A 70 20.53 -19.93 29.03
N GLN A 71 20.05 -18.89 28.35
CA GLN A 71 20.83 -17.65 28.12
C GLN A 71 21.01 -16.77 29.36
N LYS A 72 20.25 -16.99 30.45
CA LYS A 72 20.35 -16.22 31.70
C LYS A 72 21.48 -16.75 32.59
N THR A 73 22.73 -16.42 32.25
CA THR A 73 23.86 -16.65 33.15
C THR A 73 23.75 -15.78 34.41
N GLY A 74 24.05 -16.37 35.56
CA GLY A 74 24.10 -15.66 36.85
C GLY A 74 25.34 -14.79 36.95
N ASN A 75 25.26 -13.53 36.52
CA ASN A 75 26.39 -12.61 36.58
C ASN A 75 26.65 -12.13 38.02
N VAL A 76 27.80 -12.50 38.57
CA VAL A 76 28.23 -12.10 39.92
C VAL A 76 28.70 -10.64 39.89
N ILE A 77 27.97 -9.76 40.57
CA ILE A 77 28.38 -8.37 40.78
C ILE A 77 29.26 -8.31 42.06
N PRO A 78 30.51 -7.82 41.98
CA PRO A 78 31.39 -7.78 43.16
C PRO A 78 30.86 -6.88 44.28
N GLY A 79 30.93 -7.39 45.52
CA GLY A 79 30.57 -6.63 46.73
C GLY A 79 29.07 -6.56 47.06
N VAL A 80 28.21 -7.29 46.35
CA VAL A 80 26.77 -7.40 46.66
C VAL A 80 26.33 -8.86 46.74
N PRO A 81 25.18 -9.18 47.36
CA PRO A 81 24.66 -10.54 47.38
C PRO A 81 24.34 -11.07 45.97
N THR A 82 24.49 -12.37 45.78
CA THR A 82 23.96 -13.06 44.59
C THR A 82 22.44 -13.03 44.64
N PHE A 83 21.79 -12.41 43.65
CA PHE A 83 20.34 -12.34 43.56
C PHE A 83 19.76 -13.43 42.64
N ASP A 84 18.64 -14.02 43.05
CA ASP A 84 17.84 -14.94 42.24
C ASP A 84 17.15 -14.17 41.10
N THR A 85 17.66 -14.37 39.88
CA THR A 85 17.17 -13.75 38.64
C THR A 85 15.78 -14.22 38.22
N ARG A 86 15.25 -15.31 38.79
CA ARG A 86 13.87 -15.77 38.55
C ARG A 86 12.83 -14.90 39.28
N ARG A 87 13.28 -14.05 40.21
CA ARG A 87 12.46 -13.14 41.02
C ARG A 87 12.77 -11.66 40.74
N VAL A 88 13.25 -11.35 39.54
CA VAL A 88 13.43 -9.98 39.06
C VAL A 88 12.20 -9.53 38.25
N VAL A 89 11.82 -8.28 38.40
CA VAL A 89 10.89 -7.59 37.49
C VAL A 89 11.55 -6.33 36.95
N ASP A 90 11.29 -5.96 35.69
CA ASP A 90 11.70 -4.66 35.16
C ASP A 90 10.96 -3.54 35.91
N GLY A 91 11.72 -2.59 36.45
CA GLY A 91 11.20 -1.41 37.14
C GLY A 91 10.99 -0.26 36.16
N GLN A 92 12.08 0.27 35.59
CA GLN A 92 12.08 1.39 34.66
C GLN A 92 13.11 1.18 33.56
N ARG A 93 12.81 1.68 32.35
CA ARG A 93 13.78 1.82 31.25
C ARG A 93 13.81 3.27 30.80
N LYS A 94 15.01 3.82 30.62
CA LYS A 94 15.31 5.09 29.96
C LYS A 94 16.31 4.82 28.84
N MET A 95 16.04 5.30 27.62
CA MET A 95 16.96 5.23 26.49
C MET A 95 17.23 6.63 25.94
N THR A 96 18.49 6.89 25.64
CA THR A 96 18.97 8.11 24.97
C THR A 96 19.54 7.74 23.61
N PHE A 97 19.05 8.38 22.56
CA PHE A 97 19.43 8.12 21.17
C PHE A 97 20.57 9.08 20.79
N LEU A 98 21.78 8.54 20.59
CA LEU A 98 22.97 9.34 20.25
C LEU A 98 23.16 9.42 18.74
N LYS A 99 22.97 8.30 18.04
CA LYS A 99 23.02 8.18 16.57
C LYS A 99 21.94 7.20 16.07
N PRO A 100 21.37 7.40 14.86
CA PRO A 100 20.52 6.39 14.23
C PRO A 100 21.34 5.15 13.89
N LEU A 101 20.78 3.96 14.11
CA LEU A 101 21.44 2.71 13.70
C LEU A 101 21.36 2.54 12.17
N PRO A 102 22.37 1.89 11.53
CA PRO A 102 22.21 1.45 10.15
C PRO A 102 21.12 0.38 10.04
N VAL A 103 20.49 0.30 8.87
CA VAL A 103 19.34 -0.60 8.58
C VAL A 103 19.68 -2.09 8.63
N SER A 104 20.96 -2.44 8.65
CA SER A 104 21.51 -3.75 8.99
C SER A 104 22.85 -3.57 9.69
N SER A 105 23.31 -4.58 10.43
CA SER A 105 24.70 -4.66 10.90
C SER A 105 25.65 -5.24 9.84
N GLU A 106 25.23 -5.36 8.59
CA GLU A 106 26.03 -5.95 7.52
C GLU A 106 27.30 -5.11 7.25
N GLY A 107 28.43 -5.79 7.04
CA GLY A 107 29.73 -5.15 6.83
C GLY A 107 30.32 -4.42 8.04
N ARG A 108 29.68 -4.48 9.22
CA ARG A 108 30.13 -3.82 10.46
C ARG A 108 30.02 -4.75 11.65
N LYS A 109 30.73 -4.44 12.74
CA LYS A 109 30.66 -5.21 14.00
C LYS A 109 30.16 -4.31 15.12
N PHE A 110 29.14 -4.78 15.83
CA PHE A 110 28.57 -4.08 16.96
C PHE A 110 28.65 -4.94 18.23
N GLU A 111 28.85 -4.29 19.37
CA GLU A 111 28.84 -4.95 20.67
C GLU A 111 27.95 -4.20 21.67
N LEU A 112 27.30 -5.00 22.51
CA LEU A 112 26.63 -4.58 23.72
C LEU A 112 27.65 -4.49 24.86
N ARG A 113 27.90 -3.28 25.35
CA ARG A 113 28.65 -3.04 26.59
C ARG A 113 27.68 -2.80 27.73
N SER A 114 27.75 -3.61 28.79
CA SER A 114 26.87 -3.47 29.96
C SER A 114 27.67 -3.19 31.23
N SER A 115 27.19 -2.26 32.05
CA SER A 115 27.82 -1.91 33.34
C SER A 115 26.80 -1.56 34.41
N VAL A 116 27.10 -1.91 35.66
CA VAL A 116 26.28 -1.59 36.83
C VAL A 116 26.44 -0.11 37.17
N VAL A 117 25.35 0.65 37.14
CA VAL A 117 25.27 2.04 37.60
C VAL A 117 25.22 2.08 39.13
N GLY A 118 24.45 1.17 39.73
CA GLY A 118 24.39 1.00 41.18
C GLY A 118 23.54 -0.18 41.61
N VAL A 119 23.76 -0.64 42.84
CA VAL A 119 22.94 -1.66 43.50
C VAL A 119 22.43 -1.09 44.82
N TYR A 120 21.12 -1.15 45.02
CA TYR A 120 20.44 -0.43 46.10
C TYR A 120 19.54 -1.34 46.92
N ASP A 121 19.72 -1.32 48.24
CA ASP A 121 18.88 -2.04 49.19
C ASP A 121 17.59 -1.24 49.46
N LYS A 122 16.43 -1.84 49.19
CA LYS A 122 15.10 -1.27 49.50
C LYS A 122 14.47 -1.94 50.72
N GLY A 123 15.28 -2.57 51.57
CA GLY A 123 14.87 -3.30 52.75
C GLY A 123 14.05 -4.54 52.40
N LYS A 124 13.11 -4.93 53.28
CA LYS A 124 12.25 -6.13 53.12
C LYS A 124 11.57 -6.25 51.75
N ALA A 125 11.33 -5.13 51.05
CA ALA A 125 10.71 -5.13 49.72
C ALA A 125 11.60 -5.78 48.64
N GLY A 126 12.92 -5.60 48.71
CA GLY A 126 13.84 -6.13 47.70
C GLY A 126 15.09 -5.29 47.48
N SER A 127 15.82 -5.59 46.41
CA SER A 127 16.95 -4.80 45.92
C SER A 127 16.70 -4.28 44.51
N VAL A 128 17.29 -3.14 44.16
CA VAL A 128 17.35 -2.63 42.78
C VAL A 128 18.77 -2.79 42.25
N VAL A 129 18.93 -3.35 41.05
CA VAL A 129 20.16 -3.24 40.27
C VAL A 129 19.88 -2.31 39.09
N GLU A 130 20.62 -1.21 39.00
CA GLU A 130 20.60 -0.33 37.82
C GLU A 130 21.78 -0.67 36.92
N THR A 131 21.51 -0.88 35.63
CA THR A 131 22.49 -1.25 34.60
C THR A 131 22.37 -0.29 33.43
N GLU A 132 23.49 0.28 32.99
CA GLU A 132 23.61 0.96 31.70
C GLU A 132 24.05 -0.05 30.64
N GLN A 133 23.36 -0.03 29.50
CA GLN A 133 23.61 -0.82 28.31
C GLN A 133 23.92 0.12 27.15
N GLN A 134 25.04 -0.08 26.47
CA GLN A 134 25.47 0.72 25.33
C GLN A 134 25.57 -0.18 24.09
N ILE A 135 25.01 0.27 22.96
CA ILE A 135 25.29 -0.34 21.65
C ILE A 135 26.41 0.47 21.00
N VAL A 136 27.50 -0.22 20.67
CA VAL A 136 28.74 0.41 20.23
C VAL A 136 29.23 -0.26 18.94
N ASP A 137 29.65 0.55 17.97
CA ASP A 137 30.41 0.05 16.82
C ASP A 137 31.82 -0.33 17.29
N LYS A 138 32.21 -1.58 17.06
CA LYS A 138 33.40 -2.22 17.64
C LYS A 138 34.70 -1.71 17.02
N GLU A 139 34.65 -1.18 15.80
CA GLU A 139 35.84 -0.74 15.04
C GLU A 139 36.13 0.73 15.29
N THR A 140 35.08 1.57 15.33
CA THR A 140 35.18 3.02 15.56
C THR A 140 35.08 3.42 17.04
N GLY A 141 34.52 2.54 17.88
CA GLY A 141 34.21 2.84 19.28
C GLY A 141 32.99 3.75 19.49
N GLU A 142 32.25 4.09 18.43
CA GLU A 142 31.12 5.02 18.49
C GLU A 142 29.89 4.41 19.18
N ILE A 143 29.32 5.16 20.12
CA ILE A 143 28.12 4.74 20.86
C ILE A 143 26.87 5.25 20.14
N TYR A 144 25.96 4.33 19.79
CA TYR A 144 24.71 4.62 19.07
C TYR A 144 23.56 4.94 20.03
N THR A 145 23.41 4.14 21.08
CA THR A 145 22.39 4.32 22.12
C THR A 145 22.94 4.01 23.49
N LYS A 146 22.39 4.68 24.52
CA LYS A 146 22.55 4.31 25.92
C LYS A 146 21.19 4.00 26.52
N ALA A 147 21.06 2.89 27.22
CA ALA A 147 19.84 2.49 27.91
C ALA A 147 20.15 2.19 29.38
N VAL A 148 19.53 2.93 30.29
CA VAL A 148 19.59 2.65 31.73
C VAL A 148 18.31 1.91 32.12
N GLY A 149 18.47 0.71 32.68
CA GLY A 149 17.38 -0.12 33.17
C GLY A 149 17.54 -0.45 34.65
N SER A 150 16.43 -0.49 35.38
CA SER A 150 16.39 -0.96 36.77
C SER A 150 15.67 -2.30 36.88
N GLY A 151 16.35 -3.32 37.40
CA GLY A 151 15.76 -4.60 37.76
C GLY A 151 15.46 -4.64 39.26
N PHE A 152 14.22 -4.93 39.65
CA PHE A 152 13.81 -5.04 41.04
C PHE A 152 13.71 -6.51 41.47
N PHE A 153 14.58 -6.92 42.38
CA PHE A 153 14.71 -8.29 42.90
C PHE A 153 13.83 -8.45 44.14
N VAL A 154 12.63 -8.99 43.93
CA VAL A 154 11.52 -8.97 44.89
C VAL A 154 11.82 -9.82 46.13
N GLY A 155 11.85 -9.18 47.29
CA GLY A 155 12.12 -9.80 48.60
C GLY A 155 13.60 -10.07 48.90
N GLN A 156 14.52 -9.57 48.07
CA GLN A 156 15.96 -9.81 48.16
C GLN A 156 16.74 -8.57 48.66
N GLY A 157 16.26 -7.92 49.74
CA GLY A 157 16.92 -6.78 50.39
C GLY A 157 17.33 -7.10 51.84
N ASN A 158 17.51 -6.08 52.68
CA ASN A 158 18.04 -6.17 54.06
C ASN A 158 19.49 -6.69 54.16
N TRP A 159 20.33 -6.44 53.15
CA TRP A 159 21.77 -6.78 53.17
C TRP A 159 22.66 -5.61 53.62
N GLY A 160 22.08 -4.45 53.95
CA GLY A 160 22.79 -3.28 54.46
C GLY A 160 23.34 -2.36 53.37
N GLY A 161 22.84 -2.51 52.14
CA GLY A 161 23.27 -1.70 50.99
C GLY A 161 22.82 -0.24 51.03
N PRO A 162 23.36 0.61 50.14
CA PRO A 162 22.92 1.99 50.02
C PRO A 162 21.47 2.06 49.53
N LYS A 163 20.66 3.00 50.04
CA LYS A 163 19.26 3.16 49.61
C LYS A 163 19.08 3.65 48.16
N GLY A 164 20.16 4.11 47.53
CA GLY A 164 20.16 4.72 46.20
C GLY A 164 19.63 6.16 46.16
N PRO A 165 19.74 6.83 45.01
CA PRO A 165 19.23 8.19 44.82
C PRO A 165 17.69 8.23 44.91
N ALA A 166 17.15 9.43 45.15
CA ALA A 166 15.72 9.67 45.05
C ALA A 166 15.26 9.51 43.59
N THR A 167 14.15 8.81 43.38
CA THR A 167 13.57 8.65 42.04
C THR A 167 12.97 9.98 41.57
N VAL A 168 13.46 10.49 40.43
CA VAL A 168 12.85 11.64 39.76
C VAL A 168 11.52 11.19 39.13
N ASN A 169 10.44 11.89 39.48
CA ASN A 169 9.09 11.59 39.01
C ASN A 169 8.59 12.66 38.04
N TYR A 170 7.91 12.20 36.99
CA TYR A 170 7.24 12.95 35.94
C TYR A 170 5.74 12.60 35.98
N PRO A 171 4.98 13.08 36.97
CA PRO A 171 3.54 12.84 37.03
C PRO A 171 2.80 13.64 35.94
N PRO A 172 1.64 13.16 35.45
CA PRO A 172 0.74 13.98 34.64
C PRO A 172 0.41 15.32 35.33
N PRO A 173 0.30 16.43 34.58
CA PRO A 173 -0.04 17.73 35.17
C PRO A 173 -1.44 17.70 35.81
N GLN A 174 -1.51 18.03 37.10
CA GLN A 174 -2.76 17.97 37.87
C GLN A 174 -3.83 18.89 37.27
N GLY A 175 -5.03 18.34 37.04
CA GLY A 175 -6.17 19.08 36.49
C GLY A 175 -6.10 19.39 34.99
N LYS A 176 -4.99 19.08 34.28
CA LYS A 176 -4.88 19.25 32.83
C LYS A 176 -5.34 17.98 32.10
N LYS A 177 -6.27 18.10 31.16
CA LYS A 177 -6.55 17.02 30.20
C LYS A 177 -5.31 16.70 29.36
N PRO A 178 -5.11 15.45 28.91
CA PRO A 178 -4.05 15.14 27.95
C PRO A 178 -4.19 15.98 26.69
N ASP A 179 -3.06 16.41 26.13
CA ASP A 179 -3.02 17.14 24.87
C ASP A 179 -3.26 16.18 23.68
N ILE A 180 -2.85 14.92 23.82
CA ILE A 180 -3.10 13.83 22.86
C ILE A 180 -3.49 12.56 23.64
N VAL A 181 -4.47 11.82 23.09
CA VAL A 181 -4.80 10.45 23.51
C VAL A 181 -4.61 9.56 22.29
N TYR A 182 -3.79 8.52 22.41
CA TYR A 182 -3.55 7.53 21.36
C TYR A 182 -4.00 6.16 21.84
N GLU A 183 -4.86 5.50 21.07
CA GLU A 183 -5.37 4.17 21.38
C GLU A 183 -4.69 3.12 20.48
N TYR A 184 -4.26 2.02 21.08
CA TYR A 184 -3.72 0.86 20.38
C TYR A 184 -4.48 -0.39 20.82
N GLN A 185 -5.08 -1.11 19.89
CA GLN A 185 -5.75 -2.37 20.17
C GLN A 185 -4.73 -3.52 20.09
N THR A 186 -4.52 -4.24 21.19
CA THR A 186 -3.78 -5.51 21.14
C THR A 186 -4.74 -6.66 20.82
N ASP A 187 -4.21 -7.74 20.24
CA ASP A 187 -4.92 -8.98 19.96
C ASP A 187 -4.27 -10.14 20.73
N ASP A 188 -4.79 -11.36 20.55
CA ASP A 188 -4.25 -12.56 21.19
C ASP A 188 -2.84 -12.94 20.67
N ASN A 189 -2.50 -12.51 19.46
CA ASN A 189 -1.22 -12.80 18.80
C ASN A 189 -0.11 -11.79 19.14
N THR A 190 -0.43 -10.64 19.73
CA THR A 190 0.50 -9.52 19.94
C THR A 190 1.78 -9.95 20.68
N ALA A 191 1.65 -10.77 21.72
CA ALA A 191 2.79 -11.32 22.46
C ALA A 191 3.59 -12.37 21.66
N LEU A 192 2.90 -13.15 20.81
CA LEU A 192 3.49 -14.19 19.95
C LEU A 192 4.24 -13.61 18.75
N LEU A 193 3.80 -12.47 18.22
CA LEU A 193 4.51 -11.70 17.21
C LEU A 193 5.72 -10.98 17.83
N TYR A 194 5.52 -10.24 18.92
CA TYR A 194 6.58 -9.41 19.50
C TYR A 194 7.76 -10.23 20.06
N ARG A 195 7.55 -11.46 20.56
CA ARG A 195 8.66 -12.33 21.01
C ARG A 195 9.67 -12.67 19.91
N LEU A 196 9.26 -12.64 18.63
CA LEU A 196 10.15 -12.93 17.48
C LEU A 196 11.30 -11.90 17.35
N ASN A 197 11.21 -10.76 18.03
CA ASN A 197 12.29 -9.78 18.15
C ASN A 197 13.47 -10.24 19.05
N GLY A 198 13.37 -11.41 19.70
CA GLY A 198 14.43 -12.02 20.51
C GLY A 198 14.10 -12.23 21.98
N ASP A 199 13.03 -11.62 22.52
CA ASP A 199 12.59 -11.89 23.91
C ASP A 199 11.62 -13.08 23.95
N TYR A 200 12.23 -14.27 23.96
CA TYR A 200 11.54 -15.56 23.90
C TYR A 200 11.03 -16.09 25.25
N ASN A 201 10.98 -15.26 26.29
CA ASN A 201 10.50 -15.63 27.63
C ASN A 201 9.11 -16.33 27.59
N PRO A 202 8.96 -17.56 28.13
CA PRO A 202 7.71 -18.32 28.08
C PRO A 202 6.47 -17.63 28.68
N LEU A 203 6.64 -16.62 29.55
CA LEU A 203 5.56 -15.74 30.04
C LEU A 203 4.69 -15.11 28.95
N HIS A 204 5.23 -15.00 27.73
CA HIS A 204 4.62 -14.33 26.58
C HIS A 204 4.10 -15.31 25.51
N ALA A 205 4.14 -16.62 25.79
CA ALA A 205 3.75 -17.65 24.82
C ALA A 205 2.85 -18.76 25.40
N THR A 206 2.93 -19.04 26.70
CA THR A 206 2.20 -20.14 27.35
C THR A 206 1.71 -19.72 28.74
N PRO A 207 0.52 -20.15 29.22
CA PRO A 207 -0.11 -19.53 30.38
C PRO A 207 0.49 -19.93 31.75
N GLU A 208 1.17 -21.07 31.84
CA GLU A 208 1.60 -21.68 33.10
C GLU A 208 2.57 -20.82 33.93
N PRO A 209 3.58 -20.13 33.34
CA PRO A 209 4.46 -19.23 34.08
C PRO A 209 3.68 -18.04 34.66
N GLY A 210 2.77 -17.45 33.88
CA GLY A 210 1.98 -16.29 34.31
C GLY A 210 0.94 -16.65 35.38
N GLN A 211 0.34 -17.84 35.30
CA GLN A 211 -0.49 -18.41 36.35
C GLN A 211 0.30 -18.60 37.66
N LYS A 212 1.50 -19.20 37.59
CA LYS A 212 2.39 -19.39 38.75
C LYS A 212 2.81 -18.06 39.40
N MET A 213 2.91 -16.98 38.62
CA MET A 213 3.23 -15.63 39.10
C MET A 213 2.00 -14.80 39.53
N GLY A 214 0.78 -15.34 39.43
CA GLY A 214 -0.46 -14.66 39.83
C GLY A 214 -0.97 -13.62 38.81
N PHE A 215 -0.50 -13.67 37.56
CA PHE A 215 -0.97 -12.78 36.48
C PHE A 215 -2.21 -13.30 35.74
N GLY A 216 -2.60 -14.57 35.96
CA GLY A 216 -3.82 -15.18 35.42
C GLY A 216 -3.68 -15.88 34.07
N GLY A 217 -2.56 -15.72 33.37
CA GLY A 217 -2.30 -16.35 32.08
C GLY A 217 -1.12 -15.73 31.35
N VAL A 218 -1.10 -15.81 30.02
CA VAL A 218 -0.12 -15.12 29.17
C VAL A 218 -0.23 -13.60 29.39
N ILE A 219 0.92 -12.94 29.43
CA ILE A 219 1.00 -11.47 29.46
C ILE A 219 1.80 -10.97 28.26
N ILE A 220 1.52 -9.75 27.81
CA ILE A 220 2.34 -9.06 26.80
C ILE A 220 3.63 -8.55 27.45
N HIS A 221 4.73 -8.52 26.69
CA HIS A 221 5.99 -7.93 27.14
C HIS A 221 5.80 -6.48 27.62
N GLY A 222 6.40 -6.14 28.77
CA GLY A 222 6.48 -4.74 29.20
C GLY A 222 7.15 -3.86 28.12
N LEU A 223 8.20 -4.39 27.49
CA LEU A 223 8.92 -3.73 26.40
C LEU A 223 8.06 -3.49 25.14
N PHE A 224 7.09 -4.35 24.83
CA PHE A 224 6.11 -4.04 23.77
C PHE A 224 5.32 -2.78 24.13
N SER A 225 4.75 -2.71 25.35
CA SER A 225 3.96 -1.54 25.77
C SER A 225 4.81 -0.27 25.78
N TRP A 226 6.09 -0.38 26.13
CA TRP A 226 7.07 0.70 26.13
C TRP A 226 7.41 1.18 24.70
N ASN A 227 7.62 0.25 23.77
CA ASN A 227 7.91 0.57 22.37
C ASN A 227 6.68 1.11 21.62
N MET A 228 5.49 0.55 21.85
CA MET A 228 4.22 1.08 21.33
C MET A 228 3.99 2.52 21.82
N ALA A 229 4.27 2.83 23.08
CA ALA A 229 4.19 4.20 23.59
C ALA A 229 5.23 5.15 22.96
N ALA A 230 6.44 4.65 22.65
CA ALA A 230 7.44 5.42 21.90
C ALA A 230 7.00 5.70 20.46
N HIS A 231 6.39 4.71 19.80
CA HIS A 231 5.76 4.85 18.48
C HIS A 231 4.62 5.86 18.50
N ALA A 232 3.68 5.73 19.44
CA ALA A 232 2.57 6.68 19.62
C ALA A 232 3.06 8.13 19.77
N ILE A 233 4.10 8.38 20.58
CA ILE A 233 4.67 9.72 20.75
C ILE A 233 5.39 10.19 19.48
N LEU A 234 6.21 9.35 18.85
CA LEU A 234 6.95 9.73 17.64
C LEU A 234 6.00 10.00 16.46
N LYS A 235 4.95 9.20 16.29
CA LYS A 235 3.93 9.37 15.26
C LYS A 235 3.12 10.65 15.47
N THR A 236 2.66 10.90 16.70
CA THR A 236 1.73 12.01 16.98
C THR A 236 2.40 13.37 17.23
N LEU A 237 3.65 13.40 17.73
CA LEU A 237 4.37 14.64 18.04
C LEU A 237 5.67 14.84 17.25
N GLY A 238 6.38 13.74 16.94
CA GLY A 238 7.63 13.76 16.17
C GLY A 238 7.44 13.62 14.65
N GLY A 239 6.21 13.55 14.16
CA GLY A 239 5.87 13.40 12.74
C GLY A 239 6.35 12.09 12.10
N SER A 240 6.61 11.05 12.89
CA SER A 240 7.20 9.76 12.48
C SER A 240 8.69 9.79 12.03
N ASP A 241 9.40 10.93 12.14
CA ASP A 241 10.86 10.97 11.87
C ASP A 241 11.66 10.45 13.08
N PRO A 242 12.49 9.39 12.95
CA PRO A 242 13.31 8.88 14.05
C PRO A 242 14.25 9.92 14.68
N LYS A 243 14.65 10.97 13.95
CA LYS A 243 15.52 12.04 14.46
C LYS A 243 14.83 12.92 15.50
N ASN A 244 13.50 12.94 15.51
CA ASN A 244 12.72 13.81 16.40
C ASN A 244 12.54 13.20 17.80
N LEU A 245 13.00 11.97 18.08
CA LEU A 245 13.00 11.38 19.42
C LEU A 245 14.43 11.34 19.99
N LYS A 246 14.70 12.10 21.06
CA LYS A 246 16.04 12.21 21.65
C LYS A 246 16.24 11.37 22.92
N GLU A 247 15.19 11.24 23.69
CA GLU A 247 15.14 10.43 24.90
C GLU A 247 13.73 9.87 25.08
N PHE A 248 13.63 8.65 25.59
CA PHE A 248 12.35 8.04 25.94
C PHE A 248 12.51 7.18 27.21
N GLN A 249 11.62 7.35 28.18
CA GLN A 249 11.58 6.57 29.40
C GLN A 249 10.15 6.29 29.89
N ALA A 250 9.99 5.17 30.60
CA ALA A 250 8.80 4.88 31.40
C ALA A 250 9.09 3.78 32.43
N ARG A 251 8.27 3.76 33.48
CA ARG A 251 8.26 2.77 34.56
C ARG A 251 7.10 1.79 34.37
N PHE A 252 7.39 0.50 34.42
CA PHE A 252 6.37 -0.56 34.37
C PHE A 252 5.56 -0.56 35.67
N ALA A 253 4.24 -0.44 35.54
CA ALA A 253 3.32 -0.32 36.66
C ALA A 253 2.41 -1.55 36.82
N SER A 254 2.10 -2.24 35.72
CA SER A 254 1.29 -3.47 35.74
C SER A 254 1.45 -4.30 34.47
N PRO A 255 1.26 -5.63 34.55
CA PRO A 255 1.19 -6.48 33.37
C PRO A 255 -0.06 -6.18 32.53
N VAL A 256 0.05 -6.50 31.24
CA VAL A 256 -1.01 -6.40 30.22
C VAL A 256 -1.31 -7.81 29.75
N ILE A 257 -2.58 -8.18 29.63
CA ILE A 257 -2.99 -9.44 28.98
C ILE A 257 -3.23 -9.18 27.48
N PRO A 258 -3.02 -10.15 26.57
CA PRO A 258 -3.41 -10.04 25.16
C PRO A 258 -4.89 -9.63 24.98
N GLY A 259 -5.22 -9.06 23.82
CA GLY A 259 -6.60 -8.69 23.45
C GLY A 259 -7.15 -7.39 24.07
N VAL A 260 -6.43 -6.70 24.96
CA VAL A 260 -6.91 -5.44 25.56
C VAL A 260 -6.45 -4.20 24.81
N LYS A 261 -7.27 -3.15 24.85
CA LYS A 261 -6.87 -1.83 24.38
C LYS A 261 -5.87 -1.19 25.35
N LEU A 262 -4.83 -0.58 24.81
CA LEU A 262 -3.89 0.30 25.50
C LEU A 262 -4.16 1.76 25.08
N ILE A 263 -4.15 2.66 26.05
CA ILE A 263 -4.48 4.08 25.89
C ILE A 263 -3.29 4.89 26.42
N THR A 264 -2.56 5.53 25.51
CA THR A 264 -1.44 6.42 25.82
C THR A 264 -1.95 7.85 25.92
N GLU A 265 -2.02 8.37 27.14
CA GLU A 265 -2.33 9.78 27.43
C GLU A 265 -1.03 10.59 27.48
N ILE A 266 -0.97 11.68 26.73
CA ILE A 266 0.26 12.45 26.46
C ILE A 266 0.02 13.93 26.81
N TRP A 267 0.96 14.53 27.56
CA TRP A 267 0.96 15.94 27.92
C TRP A 267 2.27 16.61 27.48
N ARG A 268 2.14 17.72 26.75
CA ARG A 268 3.23 18.65 26.43
C ARG A 268 3.49 19.54 27.64
N THR A 269 4.74 19.63 28.10
CA THR A 269 5.08 20.46 29.27
C THR A 269 5.53 21.87 28.92
N GLY A 270 5.87 22.15 27.64
CA GLY A 270 6.42 23.43 27.21
C GLY A 270 7.84 23.71 27.68
N LYS A 271 8.50 22.78 28.38
CA LYS A 271 9.92 22.89 28.74
C LYS A 271 10.78 22.30 27.62
N PHE A 272 11.93 22.89 27.36
CA PHE A 272 12.83 22.45 26.30
C PHE A 272 14.22 22.11 26.84
N GLU A 273 14.77 20.98 26.39
CA GLU A 273 16.13 20.52 26.66
C GLU A 273 16.86 20.26 25.34
N GLY A 274 17.91 21.03 25.04
CA GLY A 274 18.69 20.85 23.81
C GLY A 274 17.92 21.02 22.50
N GLY A 275 16.82 21.79 22.51
CA GLY A 275 15.93 21.98 21.36
C GLY A 275 14.77 20.97 21.26
N PHE A 276 14.70 19.99 22.14
CA PHE A 276 13.61 19.02 22.23
C PHE A 276 12.66 19.40 23.37
N GLU A 277 11.35 19.33 23.13
CA GLU A 277 10.34 19.56 24.17
C GLU A 277 10.22 18.34 25.09
N GLU A 278 10.10 18.58 26.39
CA GLU A 278 9.70 17.56 27.37
C GLU A 278 8.21 17.24 27.21
N VAL A 279 7.94 15.95 27.03
CA VAL A 279 6.60 15.36 26.95
C VAL A 279 6.48 14.36 28.09
N VAL A 280 5.39 14.43 28.86
CA VAL A 280 5.05 13.47 29.92
C VAL A 280 3.91 12.60 29.45
N PHE A 281 3.91 11.32 29.78
CA PHE A 281 2.86 10.39 29.36
C PHE A 281 2.58 9.28 30.38
N VAL A 282 1.40 8.68 30.24
CA VAL A 282 0.94 7.51 31.00
C VAL A 282 0.24 6.57 30.01
N VAL A 283 0.46 5.26 30.15
CA VAL A 283 -0.34 4.25 29.42
C VAL A 283 -1.26 3.54 30.39
N LYS A 284 -2.53 3.43 30.03
CA LYS A 284 -3.56 2.67 30.73
C LYS A 284 -4.09 1.55 29.85
N ASN A 285 -4.77 0.57 30.44
CA ASN A 285 -5.66 -0.31 29.69
C ASN A 285 -7.08 0.28 29.58
N ASP A 286 -7.93 -0.38 28.80
CA ASP A 286 -9.39 -0.21 28.71
C ASP A 286 -10.11 0.02 30.06
N LYS A 287 -9.68 -0.64 31.13
CA LYS A 287 -10.22 -0.54 32.50
C LYS A 287 -9.61 0.61 33.32
N GLY A 288 -8.84 1.50 32.69
CA GLY A 288 -8.20 2.65 33.32
C GLY A 288 -7.00 2.30 34.23
N LYS A 289 -6.59 1.04 34.29
CA LYS A 289 -5.44 0.59 35.10
C LYS A 289 -4.15 1.04 34.43
N VAL A 290 -3.30 1.75 35.16
CA VAL A 290 -2.00 2.22 34.67
C VAL A 290 -1.05 1.04 34.44
N VAL A 291 -0.54 0.91 33.22
CA VAL A 291 0.41 -0.14 32.80
C VAL A 291 1.83 0.43 32.65
N LEU A 292 1.95 1.67 32.14
CA LEU A 292 3.17 2.47 32.19
C LEU A 292 2.92 3.79 32.92
N SER A 293 3.81 4.09 33.87
CA SER A 293 3.83 5.30 34.68
C SER A 293 5.16 6.02 34.51
N ASN A 294 5.30 7.24 35.03
CA ASN A 294 6.55 8.01 34.99
C ASN A 294 7.10 8.22 33.56
N GLY A 295 6.21 8.25 32.57
CA GLY A 295 6.56 8.36 31.17
C GLY A 295 7.09 9.75 30.85
N ARG A 296 8.28 9.82 30.25
CA ARG A 296 8.88 11.06 29.77
C ARG A 296 9.56 10.82 28.43
N ALA A 297 9.39 11.73 27.48
CA ALA A 297 10.14 11.77 26.24
C ALA A 297 10.71 13.18 26.01
N LEU A 298 11.84 13.25 25.30
CA LEU A 298 12.33 14.48 24.69
C LEU A 298 12.07 14.40 23.18
N VAL A 299 11.17 15.24 22.68
CA VAL A 299 10.65 15.19 21.31
C VAL A 299 10.81 16.53 20.63
N ASN A 300 11.27 16.56 19.39
CA ASN A 300 11.26 17.77 18.58
C ASN A 300 9.83 17.97 18.04
N VAL A 301 9.04 18.79 18.74
CA VAL A 301 7.63 19.02 18.42
C VAL A 301 7.49 20.26 17.53
N GLY A 302 6.82 20.12 16.39
CA GLY A 302 6.47 21.25 15.53
C GLY A 302 6.81 21.11 14.04
N LEU A 303 7.24 19.92 13.59
CA LEU A 303 7.27 19.60 12.17
C LEU A 303 5.91 19.02 11.75
N ALA A 304 5.45 19.37 10.54
CA ALA A 304 4.30 18.71 9.93
C ALA A 304 4.59 17.19 9.82
N PRO A 305 3.58 16.31 9.88
CA PRO A 305 3.78 14.86 9.70
C PRO A 305 4.59 14.60 8.43
N TRP A 306 5.57 13.69 8.52
CA TRP A 306 6.65 13.45 7.56
C TRP A 306 6.23 13.75 6.12
N SER A 307 6.64 14.91 5.62
CA SER A 307 6.33 15.29 4.25
C SER A 307 7.31 14.60 3.32
N ALA A 308 6.87 13.49 2.71
CA ALA A 308 7.26 13.23 1.34
C ALA A 308 7.06 14.53 0.52
N SER A 309 8.02 14.84 -0.37
CA SER A 309 8.19 16.15 -1.01
C SER A 309 6.89 16.77 -1.52
N LYS A 310 6.72 18.08 -1.29
CA LYS A 310 5.53 18.87 -1.68
C LYS A 310 5.04 18.61 -3.11
N THR A 311 3.98 17.83 -3.24
CA THR A 311 2.91 18.02 -4.24
C THR A 311 1.55 17.82 -3.55
N ARG A 312 0.93 18.92 -3.10
CA ARG A 312 -0.52 19.03 -2.82
C ARG A 312 -1.22 19.39 -4.14
N PRO A 313 -2.50 19.03 -4.41
CA PRO A 313 -3.66 19.30 -3.53
C PRO A 313 -4.84 18.29 -3.71
N PRO A 314 -6.13 18.60 -3.43
CA PRO A 314 -6.76 19.35 -2.33
C PRO A 314 -7.84 18.53 -1.54
N TYR A 315 -8.43 19.17 -0.52
CA TYR A 315 -9.67 18.80 0.21
C TYR A 315 -9.68 17.59 1.15
N ALA A 316 -9.53 17.88 2.44
CA ALA A 316 -10.25 17.19 3.51
C ALA A 316 -11.26 18.18 4.13
N LEU A 317 -12.55 17.81 4.18
CA LEU A 317 -13.60 18.58 4.85
C LEU A 317 -13.87 17.98 6.24
N ASN A 318 -13.68 18.76 7.29
CA ASN A 318 -14.06 18.37 8.65
C ASN A 318 -15.50 18.81 8.96
N PHE A 319 -16.34 17.85 9.35
CA PHE A 319 -17.60 18.13 10.02
C PHE A 319 -17.37 18.39 11.51
N SER A 320 -17.76 19.56 12.00
CA SER A 320 -18.25 19.70 13.39
C SER A 320 -19.27 20.84 13.43
N GLY A 321 -20.46 20.56 13.94
CA GLY A 321 -21.57 21.51 13.94
C GLY A 321 -21.59 22.38 15.19
N ARG A 322 -21.85 23.68 15.02
CA ARG A 322 -22.54 24.53 16.00
C ARG A 322 -23.37 25.60 15.29
N VAL A 323 -24.57 25.81 15.82
CA VAL A 323 -25.57 26.77 15.32
C VAL A 323 -25.27 28.16 15.88
N CYS A 324 -25.18 29.20 15.03
CA CYS A 324 -26.04 30.41 15.16
C CYS A 324 -25.89 31.47 14.04
N SER A 325 -27.03 32.09 13.73
CA SER A 325 -27.27 33.43 13.14
C SER A 325 -26.56 33.90 11.85
N ARG A 326 -27.40 34.22 10.85
CA ARG A 326 -27.13 34.90 9.58
C ARG A 326 -26.25 36.17 9.67
N LYS A 327 -25.35 36.34 8.69
CA LYS A 327 -25.23 37.54 7.81
C LYS A 327 -24.27 37.25 6.65
N GLU A 328 -24.72 37.47 5.42
CA GLU A 328 -23.88 37.69 4.21
C GLU A 328 -23.34 39.14 4.22
N PRO A 329 -22.38 39.55 3.33
CA PRO A 329 -21.74 38.85 2.19
C PRO A 329 -20.22 38.60 2.44
N THR A 330 -19.32 38.23 1.50
CA THR A 330 -19.29 38.28 0.01
C THR A 330 -18.38 37.16 -0.57
N ALA A 331 -18.31 37.05 -1.91
CA ALA A 331 -17.62 35.98 -2.63
C ALA A 331 -16.09 36.16 -2.79
N LEU A 332 -15.36 35.03 -2.91
CA LEU A 332 -14.20 34.83 -3.79
C LEU A 332 -13.88 33.32 -3.96
N PHE A 333 -13.54 32.92 -5.19
CA PHE A 333 -13.14 31.56 -5.63
C PHE A 333 -14.19 30.43 -5.62
N SER A 334 -15.10 30.48 -6.59
CA SER A 334 -15.86 29.31 -7.09
C SER A 334 -15.80 29.21 -8.62
N SER A 335 -14.81 28.49 -9.14
CA SER A 335 -14.71 27.88 -10.49
C SER A 335 -13.29 27.29 -10.58
N LEU A 336 -13.08 25.99 -10.78
CA LEU A 336 -13.18 25.31 -12.07
C LEU A 336 -13.36 23.79 -11.85
N ALA A 337 -14.58 23.28 -11.99
CA ALA A 337 -14.88 21.85 -12.16
C ALA A 337 -16.33 21.66 -12.65
N VAL A 338 -16.70 22.31 -13.76
CA VAL A 338 -18.02 22.14 -14.40
C VAL A 338 -17.85 21.30 -15.66
N ASN A 339 -18.39 20.08 -15.62
CA ASN A 339 -18.47 19.18 -16.77
C ASN A 339 -19.07 19.91 -17.97
N HIS A 340 -18.32 20.03 -19.06
CA HIS A 340 -18.85 20.56 -20.32
C HIS A 340 -19.36 19.42 -21.20
N HIS A 341 -20.67 19.25 -21.26
CA HIS A 341 -21.31 18.67 -22.45
C HIS A 341 -21.26 19.70 -23.59
N PRO A 342 -20.99 19.30 -24.84
CA PRO A 342 -20.79 20.24 -25.94
C PRO A 342 -22.10 20.64 -26.61
N SER A 343 -22.75 21.70 -26.11
CA SER A 343 -23.75 22.44 -26.89
C SER A 343 -23.86 23.91 -26.42
N ALA A 344 -24.09 24.82 -27.37
CA ALA A 344 -24.30 26.26 -27.18
C ALA A 344 -23.10 27.14 -26.71
N LEU A 345 -22.24 27.52 -27.66
CA LEU A 345 -21.61 28.86 -27.67
C LEU A 345 -21.61 29.45 -29.10
N ALA A 346 -22.76 29.98 -29.50
CA ALA A 346 -22.83 31.04 -30.50
C ALA A 346 -23.05 32.36 -29.75
N GLY A 347 -22.04 33.25 -29.71
CA GLY A 347 -22.13 34.46 -28.89
C GLY A 347 -20.82 35.22 -28.67
N THR A 348 -20.29 35.82 -29.74
CA THR A 348 -19.45 37.05 -29.73
C THR A 348 -18.61 37.35 -28.47
N ALA A 349 -17.37 36.84 -28.41
CA ALA A 349 -16.34 37.40 -27.56
C ALA A 349 -15.62 38.55 -28.27
N LYS A 350 -15.44 39.71 -27.60
CA LYS A 350 -14.65 40.83 -28.13
C LYS A 350 -13.16 40.49 -28.06
N SER A 351 -12.42 40.83 -29.12
CA SER A 351 -11.00 40.55 -29.27
C SER A 351 -10.11 41.35 -28.30
N SER A 352 -9.34 40.65 -27.47
CA SER A 352 -8.06 41.15 -26.95
C SER A 352 -6.92 40.46 -27.69
N SER A 353 -6.33 41.15 -28.66
CA SER A 353 -5.35 40.61 -29.60
C SER A 353 -3.92 40.60 -29.04
N THR A 354 -3.48 39.46 -28.48
CA THR A 354 -2.04 39.09 -28.37
C THR A 354 -1.87 37.57 -28.29
N VAL A 355 -2.27 36.86 -29.35
CA VAL A 355 -1.74 35.53 -29.70
C VAL A 355 -1.35 35.61 -31.17
N ASN A 356 -0.14 35.18 -31.54
CA ASN A 356 0.33 35.21 -32.92
C ASN A 356 -0.60 34.38 -33.82
N GLU A 357 -1.21 35.01 -34.83
CA GLU A 357 -1.97 34.32 -35.89
C GLU A 357 -1.06 33.52 -36.85
N GLN A 358 0.26 33.60 -36.68
CA GLN A 358 1.24 32.74 -37.33
C GLN A 358 1.37 31.42 -36.56
N GLY A 359 0.49 30.46 -36.86
CA GLY A 359 0.64 29.08 -36.38
C GLY A 359 1.93 28.44 -36.91
N TYR A 360 2.51 27.51 -36.14
CA TYR A 360 3.73 26.79 -36.51
C TYR A 360 3.63 26.18 -37.92
N VAL A 361 4.47 26.66 -38.84
CA VAL A 361 4.42 26.26 -40.25
C VAL A 361 4.56 24.72 -40.34
N PRO A 362 3.63 24.02 -40.99
CA PRO A 362 3.68 22.56 -41.03
C PRO A 362 4.66 22.06 -42.10
N VAL A 363 5.54 21.14 -41.70
CA VAL A 363 6.42 20.41 -42.62
C VAL A 363 5.61 19.31 -43.30
N SER A 364 5.64 19.27 -44.63
CA SER A 364 4.97 18.23 -45.43
C SER A 364 5.99 17.17 -45.87
N VAL A 365 5.69 15.90 -45.61
CA VAL A 365 6.59 14.77 -45.91
C VAL A 365 5.82 13.70 -46.66
N ASP A 366 6.35 13.28 -47.80
CA ASP A 366 5.79 12.19 -48.59
C ASP A 366 6.33 10.88 -48.01
N LEU A 367 5.43 10.06 -47.46
CA LEU A 367 5.78 8.81 -46.81
C LEU A 367 5.81 7.65 -47.82
N PRO A 368 6.60 6.59 -47.55
CA PRO A 368 6.49 5.32 -48.25
C PRO A 368 5.03 4.84 -48.27
N GLY A 369 4.52 4.48 -49.45
CA GLY A 369 3.10 4.16 -49.66
C GLY A 369 2.26 5.29 -50.29
N GLY A 370 2.85 6.47 -50.56
CA GLY A 370 2.21 7.51 -51.36
C GLY A 370 1.28 8.45 -50.59
N VAL A 371 1.39 8.47 -49.25
CA VAL A 371 0.63 9.37 -48.37
C VAL A 371 1.51 10.55 -47.96
N THR A 372 1.09 11.79 -48.24
CA THR A 372 1.77 13.00 -47.75
C THR A 372 1.22 13.39 -46.38
N GLY A 373 2.03 13.25 -45.33
CA GLY A 373 1.69 13.72 -43.99
C GLY A 373 2.14 15.16 -43.75
N LYS A 374 1.54 15.80 -42.74
CA LYS A 374 1.83 17.18 -42.34
C LYS A 374 1.95 17.29 -40.82
N TRP A 375 3.06 17.86 -40.34
CA TRP A 375 3.32 18.03 -38.91
C TRP A 375 3.74 19.47 -38.58
N PRO A 376 3.20 20.10 -37.52
CA PRO A 376 3.67 21.42 -37.06
C PRO A 376 5.17 21.42 -36.75
N SER A 377 5.87 22.49 -37.13
CA SER A 377 7.33 22.63 -36.88
C SER A 377 7.72 22.40 -35.42
N LEU A 378 7.03 23.03 -34.46
CA LEU A 378 7.28 22.80 -33.03
C LEU A 378 7.06 21.34 -32.64
N TRP A 379 6.01 20.67 -33.14
CA TRP A 379 5.73 19.28 -32.79
C TRP A 379 6.85 18.35 -33.24
N LEU A 380 7.39 18.55 -34.44
CA LEU A 380 8.56 17.80 -34.90
C LEU A 380 9.75 18.09 -33.99
N ARG A 381 10.11 19.35 -33.75
CA ARG A 381 11.27 19.73 -32.93
C ARG A 381 11.19 19.18 -31.49
N ASP A 382 10.01 19.23 -30.89
CA ASP A 382 9.69 18.73 -29.55
C ASP A 382 9.80 17.20 -29.42
N ASN A 383 9.54 16.48 -30.52
CA ASN A 383 9.62 15.02 -30.60
C ASN A 383 10.81 14.52 -31.43
N CYS A 384 11.91 15.29 -31.42
CA CYS A 384 13.18 14.92 -32.04
C CYS A 384 13.71 13.59 -31.48
N GLN A 385 13.97 12.61 -32.35
CA GLN A 385 14.39 11.25 -31.97
C GLN A 385 15.90 11.10 -31.69
N CYS A 386 16.64 12.21 -31.64
CA CYS A 386 18.08 12.17 -31.38
C CYS A 386 18.39 11.95 -29.88
N LYS A 387 19.56 11.37 -29.57
CA LYS A 387 19.99 11.06 -28.19
C LYS A 387 20.15 12.28 -27.26
N LYS A 388 20.05 13.51 -27.78
CA LYS A 388 20.04 14.75 -26.99
C LYS A 388 18.63 15.17 -26.57
N CYS A 389 17.60 14.75 -27.30
CA CYS A 389 16.20 15.14 -27.07
C CYS A 389 15.36 14.00 -26.49
N ILE A 390 15.77 12.74 -26.68
CA ILE A 390 15.22 11.56 -26.02
C ILE A 390 16.35 10.75 -25.39
N HIS A 391 16.16 10.33 -24.14
CA HIS A 391 17.13 9.49 -23.43
C HIS A 391 17.18 8.10 -24.08
N PRO A 392 18.37 7.55 -24.41
CA PRO A 392 18.48 6.30 -25.16
C PRO A 392 17.80 5.12 -24.47
N ASP A 393 17.98 4.98 -23.16
CA ASP A 393 17.49 3.81 -22.40
C ASP A 393 16.03 3.93 -21.93
N THR A 394 15.68 5.04 -21.24
CA THR A 394 14.32 5.25 -20.71
C THR A 394 13.30 5.67 -21.76
N ARG A 395 13.76 6.09 -22.96
CA ARG A 395 12.95 6.72 -24.03
C ARG A 395 12.19 7.98 -23.59
N GLN A 396 12.50 8.55 -22.43
CA GLN A 396 11.88 9.78 -21.93
C GLN A 396 12.46 11.01 -22.63
N ARG A 397 11.62 12.05 -22.77
CA ARG A 397 12.00 13.35 -23.32
C ARG A 397 13.04 14.04 -22.43
N LEU A 398 14.12 14.51 -23.05
CA LEU A 398 15.18 15.34 -22.46
C LEU A 398 15.10 16.81 -22.88
N VAL A 399 14.41 17.12 -24.00
CA VAL A 399 14.19 18.51 -24.41
C VAL A 399 13.13 19.17 -23.51
N ASP A 400 13.48 20.34 -22.96
CA ASP A 400 12.48 21.24 -22.39
C ASP A 400 11.71 21.91 -23.54
N THR A 401 10.47 21.45 -23.75
CA THR A 401 9.54 21.98 -24.77
C THR A 401 9.40 23.50 -24.71
N PHE A 402 9.48 24.10 -23.52
CA PHE A 402 9.27 25.53 -23.31
C PHE A 402 10.54 26.36 -23.52
N SER A 403 11.70 25.69 -23.70
CA SER A 403 12.95 26.31 -24.15
C SER A 403 13.06 26.42 -25.67
N ILE A 404 12.19 25.73 -26.43
CA ILE A 404 12.17 25.79 -27.90
C ILE A 404 11.62 27.16 -28.34
N PRO A 405 12.28 27.88 -29.28
CA PRO A 405 11.78 29.15 -29.78
C PRO A 405 10.33 29.09 -30.29
N ALA A 406 9.50 30.06 -29.94
CA ALA A 406 8.09 30.09 -30.33
C ALA A 406 7.87 30.30 -31.85
N ASP A 407 8.91 30.69 -32.58
CA ASP A 407 8.94 30.89 -34.02
C ASP A 407 9.75 29.78 -34.75
N ILE A 408 9.99 28.64 -34.08
CA ILE A 408 10.74 27.50 -34.60
C ILE A 408 10.20 27.02 -35.96
N HIS A 409 11.09 26.95 -36.94
CA HIS A 409 10.81 26.53 -38.31
C HIS A 409 12.05 25.84 -38.92
N PRO A 410 11.89 24.96 -39.92
CA PRO A 410 13.02 24.33 -40.58
C PRO A 410 13.84 25.37 -41.37
N SER A 411 15.16 25.37 -41.19
CA SER A 411 16.09 26.07 -42.07
C SER A 411 16.46 25.20 -43.29
N VAL A 412 16.61 23.89 -43.09
CA VAL A 412 16.84 22.90 -44.15
C VAL A 412 16.04 21.63 -43.86
N VAL A 413 15.41 21.06 -44.88
CA VAL A 413 14.75 19.74 -44.82
C VAL A 413 15.42 18.81 -45.84
N ARG A 414 16.01 17.72 -45.37
CA ARG A 414 16.63 16.69 -46.21
C ARG A 414 15.80 15.41 -46.16
N LYS A 415 15.24 15.02 -47.30
CA LYS A 415 14.60 13.70 -47.49
C LYS A 415 15.70 12.72 -47.90
N LEU A 416 16.06 11.80 -47.00
CA LEU A 416 17.04 10.73 -47.25
C LEU A 416 16.29 9.39 -47.40
N ASP A 417 16.95 8.33 -47.89
CA ASP A 417 16.27 7.09 -48.31
C ASP A 417 15.42 6.43 -47.22
N ASN A 418 15.88 6.47 -45.96
CA ASN A 418 15.24 5.79 -44.82
C ASN A 418 14.63 6.74 -43.77
N HIS A 419 14.94 8.03 -43.84
CA HIS A 419 14.57 8.99 -42.80
C HIS A 419 14.52 10.44 -43.32
N LEU A 420 13.78 11.25 -42.58
CA LEU A 420 13.78 12.70 -42.71
C LEU A 420 14.84 13.29 -41.76
N GLU A 421 15.60 14.26 -42.25
CA GLU A 421 16.45 15.13 -41.43
C GLU A 421 15.98 16.58 -41.56
N ILE A 422 15.95 17.31 -40.45
CA ILE A 422 15.57 18.71 -40.38
C ILE A 422 16.64 19.47 -39.59
N GLU A 423 17.23 20.49 -40.20
CA GLU A 423 17.94 21.54 -39.48
C GLU A 423 16.95 22.64 -39.11
N TRP A 424 17.04 23.12 -37.88
CA TRP A 424 16.13 24.11 -37.32
C TRP A 424 16.76 25.49 -37.29
N ALA A 425 15.99 26.49 -37.73
CA ALA A 425 16.32 27.88 -37.46
C ALA A 425 16.25 28.17 -35.95
N ASN A 426 16.85 29.29 -35.53
CA ASN A 426 16.76 29.88 -34.19
C ASN A 426 17.42 29.09 -33.03
N ASP A 427 17.46 27.75 -33.06
CA ASP A 427 18.22 26.94 -32.07
C ASP A 427 19.40 26.15 -32.66
N GLY A 428 19.51 26.08 -34.00
CA GLY A 428 20.61 25.41 -34.69
C GLY A 428 20.66 23.89 -34.49
N HIS A 429 19.58 23.27 -34.02
CA HIS A 429 19.51 21.84 -33.80
C HIS A 429 19.29 21.07 -35.11
N THR A 430 19.74 19.82 -35.17
CA THR A 430 19.42 18.88 -36.27
C THR A 430 18.63 17.70 -35.71
N SER A 431 17.42 17.49 -36.22
CA SER A 431 16.54 16.39 -35.84
C SER A 431 16.43 15.35 -36.96
N THR A 432 16.28 14.08 -36.58
CA THR A 432 16.08 12.97 -37.51
C THR A 432 14.85 12.15 -37.12
N TYR A 433 14.13 11.62 -38.12
CA TYR A 433 12.90 10.84 -37.95
C TYR A 433 12.83 9.73 -38.99
N SER A 434 12.69 8.48 -38.58
CA SER A 434 12.46 7.39 -39.55
C SER A 434 11.08 7.54 -40.20
N TYR A 435 10.93 7.14 -41.47
CA TYR A 435 9.62 7.20 -42.13
C TYR A 435 8.58 6.29 -41.47
N ASN A 436 9.01 5.19 -40.84
CA ASN A 436 8.13 4.33 -40.05
C ASN A 436 7.56 5.07 -38.84
N TRP A 437 8.40 5.78 -38.07
CA TRP A 437 7.95 6.57 -36.92
C TRP A 437 7.02 7.70 -37.34
N LEU A 438 7.32 8.41 -38.44
CA LEU A 438 6.42 9.42 -39.01
C LEU A 438 5.06 8.82 -39.44
N SER A 439 5.07 7.61 -40.02
CA SER A 439 3.85 6.92 -40.45
C SER A 439 2.94 6.53 -39.28
N GLU A 440 3.51 5.95 -38.20
CA GLU A 440 2.74 5.62 -36.99
C GLU A 440 2.21 6.90 -36.29
N HIS A 441 2.92 8.04 -36.41
CA HIS A 441 2.53 9.34 -35.84
C HIS A 441 1.81 10.27 -36.84
N HIS A 442 1.11 9.72 -37.83
CA HIS A 442 0.43 10.54 -38.84
C HIS A 442 -0.73 11.36 -38.25
N LEU A 443 -0.66 12.69 -38.37
CA LEU A 443 -1.70 13.62 -37.89
C LEU A 443 -2.91 13.70 -38.82
N ASN A 444 -3.61 12.59 -39.05
CA ASN A 444 -4.89 12.55 -39.77
C ASN A 444 -6.08 12.41 -38.80
N ARG A 445 -7.01 13.38 -38.84
CA ARG A 445 -8.37 13.21 -38.32
C ARG A 445 -9.40 13.77 -39.30
N GLY A 446 -9.99 12.89 -40.11
CA GLY A 446 -11.27 13.18 -40.75
C GLY A 446 -12.37 13.26 -39.70
N SER A 447 -13.21 14.29 -39.74
CA SER A 447 -14.26 14.52 -38.74
C SER A 447 -15.44 13.54 -38.82
N SER A 448 -15.59 12.84 -39.95
CA SER A 448 -16.72 11.95 -40.24
C SER A 448 -16.76 10.66 -39.41
N GLU A 449 -15.65 10.20 -38.86
CA GLU A 449 -15.59 8.94 -38.08
C GLU A 449 -15.86 9.10 -36.57
N LEU A 450 -15.85 10.32 -36.03
CA LEU A 450 -15.83 10.58 -34.57
C LEU A 450 -17.20 10.44 -33.86
N ASN A 451 -18.26 10.21 -34.63
CA ASN A 451 -19.66 10.23 -34.15
C ASN A 451 -20.28 8.83 -33.97
N ALA A 452 -19.65 7.77 -34.49
CA ALA A 452 -20.11 6.40 -34.30
C ALA A 452 -19.50 5.80 -33.03
N VAL A 453 -20.29 5.05 -32.25
CA VAL A 453 -19.74 4.13 -31.24
C VAL A 453 -19.00 3.01 -31.96
N LYS A 454 -17.74 2.78 -31.61
CA LYS A 454 -16.92 1.71 -32.18
C LYS A 454 -16.82 0.55 -31.17
N PHE A 455 -16.71 -0.67 -31.67
CA PHE A 455 -16.42 -1.86 -30.88
C PHE A 455 -15.18 -2.51 -31.50
N GLY A 456 -14.13 -2.73 -30.70
CA GLY A 456 -12.79 -3.07 -31.20
C GLY A 456 -12.78 -4.32 -32.09
N PHE A 457 -12.21 -4.19 -33.30
CA PHE A 457 -12.28 -5.18 -34.38
C PHE A 457 -11.65 -6.55 -34.07
N GLU A 458 -10.76 -6.64 -33.07
CA GLU A 458 -10.06 -7.89 -32.70
C GLU A 458 -10.75 -8.68 -31.57
N ARG A 459 -11.82 -8.14 -30.95
CA ARG A 459 -12.51 -8.76 -29.80
C ARG A 459 -13.62 -9.72 -30.29
N GLN A 460 -13.45 -11.02 -30.03
CA GLN A 460 -14.28 -12.11 -30.52
C GLN A 460 -15.14 -12.71 -29.39
N PHE A 461 -16.40 -13.05 -29.69
CA PHE A 461 -17.33 -13.70 -28.76
C PHE A 461 -17.25 -15.23 -28.92
N VAL A 462 -17.27 -15.97 -27.81
CA VAL A 462 -17.14 -17.44 -27.81
C VAL A 462 -18.51 -18.10 -27.90
N SER A 463 -18.58 -19.26 -28.59
CA SER A 463 -19.80 -20.06 -28.70
C SER A 463 -20.27 -20.65 -27.35
N ASN A 464 -21.44 -21.28 -27.32
CA ASN A 464 -21.92 -22.00 -26.12
C ASN A 464 -21.21 -23.34 -25.88
N ASP A 465 -20.32 -23.81 -26.76
CA ASP A 465 -19.60 -25.09 -26.60
C ASP A 465 -18.31 -24.91 -25.77
N PRO A 466 -18.21 -25.50 -24.56
CA PRO A 466 -17.02 -25.41 -23.72
C PRO A 466 -15.75 -25.98 -24.36
N ASN A 467 -15.87 -26.90 -25.33
CA ASN A 467 -14.71 -27.44 -26.06
C ASN A 467 -14.06 -26.39 -26.98
N THR A 468 -14.77 -25.29 -27.29
CA THR A 468 -14.24 -24.16 -28.08
C THR A 468 -13.58 -23.09 -27.22
N TYR A 469 -13.54 -23.26 -25.89
CA TYR A 469 -13.03 -22.23 -24.99
C TYR A 469 -11.51 -22.03 -25.12
N PRO A 470 -11.04 -20.76 -25.17
CA PRO A 470 -9.62 -20.45 -25.25
C PRO A 470 -8.83 -21.14 -24.14
N THR A 471 -7.89 -21.99 -24.53
CA THR A 471 -7.08 -22.79 -23.62
C THR A 471 -5.61 -22.78 -24.07
N VAL A 472 -4.70 -22.75 -23.09
CA VAL A 472 -3.26 -23.02 -23.23
C VAL A 472 -2.84 -24.09 -22.23
N LEU A 473 -1.65 -24.69 -22.41
CA LEU A 473 -1.10 -25.66 -21.45
C LEU A 473 -0.21 -24.97 -20.41
N TYR A 474 -0.27 -25.44 -19.16
CA TYR A 474 0.57 -24.93 -18.07
C TYR A 474 2.06 -24.94 -18.43
N ASP A 475 2.57 -26.08 -18.91
CA ASP A 475 3.99 -26.22 -19.28
C ASP A 475 4.40 -25.29 -20.44
N GLU A 476 3.50 -24.99 -21.38
CA GLU A 476 3.77 -24.08 -22.49
C GLU A 476 3.93 -22.64 -22.00
N VAL A 477 3.01 -22.18 -21.13
CA VAL A 477 3.10 -20.89 -20.46
C VAL A 477 4.36 -20.83 -19.61
N MET A 478 4.60 -21.83 -18.76
CA MET A 478 5.68 -21.82 -17.78
C MET A 478 7.08 -22.00 -18.38
N SER A 479 7.22 -22.59 -19.56
CA SER A 479 8.51 -22.79 -20.22
C SER A 479 8.93 -21.68 -21.20
N SER A 480 8.01 -20.84 -21.68
CA SER A 480 8.32 -19.94 -22.80
C SER A 480 7.58 -18.60 -22.75
N GLU A 481 8.13 -17.59 -23.44
CA GLU A 481 7.45 -16.31 -23.66
C GLU A 481 6.41 -16.38 -24.79
N ASP A 482 6.55 -17.32 -25.74
CA ASP A 482 5.53 -17.56 -26.77
C ASP A 482 4.25 -18.17 -26.18
N GLY A 483 4.38 -19.02 -25.15
CA GLY A 483 3.24 -19.50 -24.37
C GLY A 483 2.49 -18.36 -23.67
N VAL A 484 3.22 -17.44 -23.02
CA VAL A 484 2.61 -16.24 -22.42
C VAL A 484 2.00 -15.32 -23.50
N ARG A 485 2.64 -15.18 -24.67
CA ARG A 485 2.09 -14.42 -25.81
C ARG A 485 0.76 -15.01 -26.30
N LYS A 486 0.69 -16.33 -26.52
CA LYS A 486 -0.56 -17.02 -26.91
C LYS A 486 -1.64 -16.85 -25.85
N TRP A 487 -1.28 -17.01 -24.58
CA TRP A 487 -2.21 -16.88 -23.46
C TRP A 487 -2.77 -15.46 -23.34
N THR A 488 -1.91 -14.44 -23.36
CA THR A 488 -2.34 -13.03 -23.34
C THR A 488 -3.13 -12.62 -24.58
N ASP A 489 -2.82 -13.14 -25.78
CA ASP A 489 -3.63 -12.93 -26.98
C ASP A 489 -5.02 -13.56 -26.86
N GLN A 490 -5.12 -14.75 -26.26
CA GLN A 490 -6.41 -15.36 -25.98
C GLN A 490 -7.24 -14.51 -25.01
N ILE A 491 -6.66 -14.07 -23.88
CA ILE A 491 -7.32 -13.18 -22.92
C ILE A 491 -7.80 -11.89 -23.60
N TYR A 492 -6.94 -11.23 -24.38
CA TYR A 492 -7.30 -10.01 -25.09
C TYR A 492 -8.46 -10.26 -26.08
N ARG A 493 -8.31 -11.22 -26.98
CA ARG A 493 -9.28 -11.44 -28.07
C ARG A 493 -10.61 -12.00 -27.57
N TRP A 494 -10.61 -13.00 -26.69
CA TRP A 494 -11.82 -13.69 -26.24
C TRP A 494 -12.38 -13.18 -24.91
N GLY A 495 -11.60 -12.40 -24.16
CA GLY A 495 -11.95 -11.90 -22.83
C GLY A 495 -11.56 -12.85 -21.71
N PHE A 496 -11.21 -14.11 -22.00
CA PHE A 496 -10.77 -15.09 -21.00
C PHE A 496 -9.86 -16.16 -21.63
N SER A 497 -9.22 -16.96 -20.77
CA SER A 497 -8.47 -18.16 -21.16
C SER A 497 -8.30 -19.12 -19.98
N PHE A 498 -8.32 -20.43 -20.27
CA PHE A 498 -7.94 -21.49 -19.34
C PHE A 498 -6.46 -21.86 -19.48
N VAL A 499 -5.83 -22.29 -18.38
CA VAL A 499 -4.48 -22.88 -18.38
C VAL A 499 -4.57 -24.32 -17.88
N LYS A 500 -4.68 -25.28 -18.80
CA LYS A 500 -4.92 -26.69 -18.47
C LYS A 500 -3.64 -27.40 -18.02
N GLY A 501 -3.75 -28.27 -17.03
CA GLY A 501 -2.64 -29.06 -16.49
C GLY A 501 -1.80 -28.31 -15.45
N SER A 502 -2.32 -27.23 -14.88
CA SER A 502 -1.68 -26.57 -13.75
C SER A 502 -1.67 -27.49 -12.53
N PRO A 503 -0.62 -27.51 -11.70
CA PRO A 503 -0.71 -28.07 -10.35
C PRO A 503 -1.81 -27.35 -9.57
N ALA A 504 -2.72 -28.10 -8.95
CA ALA A 504 -3.82 -27.55 -8.15
C ALA A 504 -3.32 -27.07 -6.78
N THR A 505 -2.45 -26.04 -6.78
CA THR A 505 -1.93 -25.40 -5.57
C THR A 505 -1.92 -23.86 -5.69
N PRO A 506 -1.99 -23.13 -4.56
CA PRO A 506 -1.80 -21.67 -4.52
C PRO A 506 -0.53 -21.20 -5.25
N GLU A 507 0.60 -21.83 -4.98
CA GLU A 507 1.93 -21.38 -5.41
C GLU A 507 2.14 -21.53 -6.93
N ALA A 508 1.47 -22.49 -7.57
CA ALA A 508 1.47 -22.61 -9.03
C ALA A 508 0.60 -21.53 -9.70
N THR A 509 -0.48 -21.15 -9.03
CA THR A 509 -1.44 -20.12 -9.49
C THR A 509 -0.84 -18.72 -9.38
N GLU A 510 -0.17 -18.44 -8.27
CA GLU A 510 0.59 -17.21 -8.03
C GLU A 510 1.65 -17.02 -9.12
N LYS A 511 2.48 -18.04 -9.37
CA LYS A 511 3.50 -18.02 -10.42
C LYS A 511 2.94 -17.86 -11.84
N LEU A 512 1.74 -18.37 -12.12
CA LEU A 512 1.07 -18.13 -13.40
C LEU A 512 0.71 -16.66 -13.59
N LEU A 513 0.14 -16.01 -12.57
CA LEU A 513 -0.15 -14.57 -12.61
C LEU A 513 1.12 -13.76 -12.84
N GLU A 514 2.19 -14.08 -12.12
CA GLU A 514 3.52 -13.43 -12.24
C GLU A 514 4.15 -13.54 -13.64
N ARG A 515 3.75 -14.51 -14.48
CA ARG A 515 4.21 -14.57 -15.89
C ARG A 515 3.61 -13.47 -16.77
N ILE A 516 2.46 -12.93 -16.39
CA ILE A 516 1.87 -11.75 -17.03
C ILE A 516 2.48 -10.49 -16.41
N ALA A 517 2.23 -10.25 -15.12
CA ALA A 517 2.74 -9.11 -14.37
C ALA A 517 2.61 -9.36 -12.85
N PHE A 518 3.05 -8.40 -12.03
CA PHE A 518 2.87 -8.48 -10.58
C PHE A 518 1.38 -8.49 -10.19
N ILE A 519 1.06 -9.18 -9.09
CA ILE A 519 -0.30 -9.27 -8.55
C ILE A 519 -0.65 -7.95 -7.86
N ARG A 520 -1.80 -7.37 -8.19
CA ARG A 520 -2.33 -6.13 -7.60
C ARG A 520 -2.78 -6.37 -6.16
N PRO A 521 -2.17 -5.73 -5.14
CA PRO A 521 -2.67 -5.77 -3.78
C PRO A 521 -4.00 -5.02 -3.65
N THR A 522 -4.91 -5.60 -2.88
CA THR A 522 -6.23 -5.03 -2.53
C THR A 522 -6.42 -5.05 -1.01
N HIS A 523 -7.53 -4.51 -0.51
CA HIS A 523 -7.91 -4.63 0.90
C HIS A 523 -8.30 -6.05 1.33
N TYR A 524 -8.43 -6.99 0.39
CA TYR A 524 -8.55 -8.43 0.65
C TYR A 524 -7.19 -9.17 0.62
N GLY A 525 -6.09 -8.46 0.41
CA GLY A 525 -4.74 -9.03 0.22
C GLY A 525 -4.26 -8.94 -1.22
N GLY A 526 -3.10 -9.56 -1.50
CA GLY A 526 -2.51 -9.67 -2.83
C GLY A 526 -3.03 -10.89 -3.58
N PHE A 527 -2.36 -12.02 -3.38
CA PHE A 527 -2.89 -13.34 -3.74
C PHE A 527 -3.84 -13.82 -2.63
N TRP A 528 -5.01 -14.33 -3.00
CA TRP A 528 -6.02 -14.86 -2.08
C TRP A 528 -6.19 -16.37 -2.27
N ASP A 529 -6.38 -17.08 -1.16
CA ASP A 529 -6.64 -18.51 -1.10
C ASP A 529 -7.59 -18.75 0.06
N PHE A 530 -8.82 -19.15 -0.24
CA PHE A 530 -9.88 -19.22 0.74
C PHE A 530 -10.77 -20.44 0.57
N THR A 531 -11.40 -20.82 1.68
CA THR A 531 -12.60 -21.68 1.70
C THR A 531 -13.79 -20.81 2.06
N SER A 532 -15.01 -21.25 1.75
CA SER A 532 -16.25 -20.55 2.15
C SER A 532 -16.48 -20.63 3.67
N ASP A 533 -15.75 -19.83 4.44
CA ASP A 533 -15.79 -19.74 5.90
C ASP A 533 -16.17 -18.34 6.43
N LEU A 534 -16.57 -17.42 5.53
CA LEU A 534 -17.00 -16.04 5.80
C LEU A 534 -15.94 -15.14 6.47
N SER A 535 -14.67 -15.55 6.51
CA SER A 535 -13.58 -14.81 7.18
C SER A 535 -13.35 -13.38 6.68
N LEU A 536 -13.72 -13.05 5.44
CA LEU A 536 -13.44 -11.75 4.80
C LEU A 536 -14.67 -10.84 4.54
N LYS A 537 -15.83 -11.13 5.16
CA LYS A 537 -17.04 -10.26 5.18
C LYS A 537 -17.52 -9.73 3.81
N ASP A 538 -17.39 -10.55 2.77
CA ASP A 538 -17.83 -10.23 1.40
C ASP A 538 -18.72 -11.38 0.85
N MET A 539 -19.69 -11.05 0.00
CA MET A 539 -20.64 -12.03 -0.59
C MET A 539 -19.93 -13.12 -1.39
N ALA A 540 -18.72 -12.86 -1.91
CA ALA A 540 -17.85 -13.84 -2.54
C ALA A 540 -17.53 -15.05 -1.63
N TYR A 541 -17.59 -14.89 -0.30
CA TYR A 541 -17.25 -15.93 0.69
C TYR A 541 -18.47 -16.71 1.22
N THR A 542 -19.67 -16.42 0.70
CA THR A 542 -20.91 -17.15 0.99
C THR A 542 -21.07 -18.39 0.09
N THR A 543 -22.02 -19.27 0.40
CA THR A 543 -22.46 -20.36 -0.48
C THR A 543 -23.55 -19.96 -1.48
N GLU A 544 -23.99 -18.69 -1.44
CA GLU A 544 -25.04 -18.16 -2.31
C GLU A 544 -24.54 -17.97 -3.75
N GLY A 545 -25.47 -17.99 -4.70
CA GLY A 545 -25.18 -17.72 -6.10
C GLY A 545 -24.94 -16.23 -6.35
N LEU A 546 -24.09 -15.93 -7.33
CA LEU A 546 -23.82 -14.56 -7.78
C LEU A 546 -24.17 -14.46 -9.26
N GLY A 547 -24.97 -13.46 -9.63
CA GLY A 547 -25.25 -13.12 -11.02
C GLY A 547 -24.01 -12.56 -11.74
N GLY A 548 -24.13 -12.27 -13.04
CA GLY A 548 -23.03 -11.68 -13.81
C GLY A 548 -22.62 -10.30 -13.27
N HIS A 549 -21.37 -10.17 -12.81
CA HIS A 549 -20.76 -8.94 -12.32
C HIS A 549 -19.28 -8.80 -12.73
N THR A 550 -18.77 -7.57 -12.70
CA THR A 550 -17.34 -7.24 -12.78
C THR A 550 -16.85 -6.86 -11.39
N ASP A 551 -15.69 -7.35 -10.97
CA ASP A 551 -15.19 -7.10 -9.62
C ASP A 551 -14.60 -5.70 -9.46
N THR A 552 -14.64 -5.22 -8.21
CA THR A 552 -14.01 -3.99 -7.75
C THR A 552 -14.54 -2.69 -8.37
N THR A 553 -15.85 -2.61 -8.66
CA THR A 553 -16.45 -1.38 -9.26
C THR A 553 -16.39 -0.17 -8.32
N TYR A 554 -16.21 -0.42 -7.02
CA TYR A 554 -15.90 0.58 -5.99
C TYR A 554 -14.51 1.22 -6.11
N PHE A 555 -13.57 0.70 -6.90
CA PHE A 555 -12.32 1.39 -7.18
C PHE A 555 -12.50 2.45 -8.29
N THR A 556 -11.76 3.56 -8.19
CA THR A 556 -11.57 4.51 -9.31
C THR A 556 -11.01 3.78 -10.53
N ASP A 557 -10.07 2.88 -10.27
CA ASP A 557 -9.39 1.98 -11.21
C ASP A 557 -9.68 0.51 -10.79
N PRO A 558 -10.70 -0.15 -11.37
CA PRO A 558 -11.00 -1.56 -11.13
C PRO A 558 -9.89 -2.48 -11.62
N ALA A 559 -9.74 -3.65 -10.98
CA ALA A 559 -8.81 -4.69 -11.42
C ALA A 559 -9.01 -5.03 -12.91
N GLY A 560 -7.91 -5.16 -13.65
CA GLY A 560 -7.91 -5.39 -15.10
C GLY A 560 -8.12 -6.86 -15.45
N LEU A 561 -7.29 -7.74 -14.90
CA LEU A 561 -7.50 -9.19 -14.95
C LEU A 561 -7.83 -9.76 -13.58
N GLN A 562 -8.54 -10.88 -13.59
CA GLN A 562 -8.80 -11.71 -12.42
C GLN A 562 -8.66 -13.18 -12.80
N MET A 563 -8.07 -14.00 -11.91
CA MET A 563 -7.96 -15.45 -12.07
C MET A 563 -8.68 -16.19 -10.95
N PHE A 564 -9.40 -17.27 -11.29
CA PHE A 564 -9.86 -18.29 -10.35
C PHE A 564 -9.17 -19.63 -10.63
N HIS A 565 -8.64 -20.26 -9.58
CA HIS A 565 -8.23 -21.66 -9.57
C HIS A 565 -8.99 -22.40 -8.48
N MET A 566 -9.86 -23.34 -8.86
CA MET A 566 -10.45 -24.24 -7.87
C MET A 566 -9.39 -25.26 -7.43
N ILE A 567 -9.05 -25.26 -6.14
CA ILE A 567 -8.07 -26.19 -5.57
C ILE A 567 -8.75 -27.52 -5.20
N SER A 568 -9.96 -27.44 -4.62
CA SER A 568 -10.77 -28.62 -4.34
C SER A 568 -12.24 -28.25 -4.13
N HIS A 569 -13.12 -29.22 -4.37
CA HIS A 569 -14.53 -29.19 -3.97
C HIS A 569 -14.88 -30.56 -3.39
N THR A 570 -15.23 -30.61 -2.11
CA THR A 570 -15.42 -31.86 -1.37
C THR A 570 -16.73 -31.83 -0.57
N ASN A 571 -17.38 -32.99 -0.44
CA ASN A 571 -18.60 -33.18 0.35
C ASN A 571 -19.76 -32.26 -0.07
N GLY A 572 -19.93 -32.02 -1.37
CA GLY A 572 -21.01 -31.19 -1.91
C GLY A 572 -20.99 -31.11 -3.44
N SER A 573 -21.82 -30.22 -3.99
CA SER A 573 -22.10 -30.09 -5.43
C SER A 573 -22.52 -28.66 -5.80
N GLY A 574 -22.66 -28.37 -7.10
CA GLY A 574 -22.99 -27.04 -7.62
C GLY A 574 -21.74 -26.15 -7.72
N GLY A 575 -21.94 -24.83 -7.76
CA GLY A 575 -20.83 -23.88 -7.85
C GLY A 575 -20.22 -23.72 -9.24
N GLU A 576 -20.97 -24.12 -10.27
CA GLU A 576 -20.69 -23.81 -11.68
C GLU A 576 -20.38 -22.32 -11.82
N SER A 577 -19.33 -22.01 -12.56
CA SER A 577 -18.94 -20.64 -12.89
C SER A 577 -19.74 -20.12 -14.07
N LEU A 578 -20.08 -18.83 -14.01
CA LEU A 578 -20.68 -18.08 -15.10
C LEU A 578 -19.64 -17.14 -15.72
N LEU A 579 -19.66 -17.02 -17.05
CA LEU A 579 -19.12 -15.88 -17.78
C LEU A 579 -20.19 -15.28 -18.70
N VAL A 580 -20.15 -13.95 -18.90
CA VAL A 580 -20.92 -13.21 -19.90
C VAL A 580 -20.00 -12.16 -20.54
N ASP A 581 -19.96 -12.10 -21.87
CA ASP A 581 -19.18 -11.07 -22.57
C ASP A 581 -19.93 -9.73 -22.52
N GLY A 582 -19.52 -8.85 -21.60
CA GLY A 582 -20.11 -7.53 -21.44
C GLY A 582 -20.01 -6.66 -22.70
N PHE A 583 -19.04 -6.90 -23.60
CA PHE A 583 -18.95 -6.15 -24.85
C PHE A 583 -19.97 -6.63 -25.88
N GLU A 584 -20.29 -7.93 -25.94
CA GLU A 584 -21.36 -8.44 -26.81
C GLU A 584 -22.76 -8.11 -26.25
N ALA A 585 -22.93 -8.16 -24.93
CA ALA A 585 -24.13 -7.66 -24.25
C ALA A 585 -24.33 -6.16 -24.55
N ALA A 586 -23.27 -5.35 -24.53
CA ALA A 586 -23.33 -3.93 -24.86
C ALA A 586 -23.65 -3.68 -26.34
N LYS A 587 -23.08 -4.45 -27.29
CA LYS A 587 -23.50 -4.40 -28.70
C LYS A 587 -24.98 -4.75 -28.87
N THR A 588 -25.47 -5.74 -28.12
CA THR A 588 -26.87 -6.17 -28.15
C THR A 588 -27.79 -5.10 -27.59
N LEU A 589 -27.44 -4.49 -26.45
CA LEU A 589 -28.15 -3.34 -25.90
C LEU A 589 -28.20 -2.17 -26.90
N TYR A 590 -27.08 -1.84 -27.55
CA TYR A 590 -27.03 -0.78 -28.56
C TYR A 590 -27.93 -1.05 -29.78
N LYS A 591 -28.12 -2.32 -30.17
CA LYS A 591 -29.00 -2.71 -31.28
C LYS A 591 -30.48 -2.72 -30.89
N GLU A 592 -30.81 -3.18 -29.68
CA GLU A 592 -32.19 -3.35 -29.22
C GLU A 592 -32.79 -2.10 -28.57
N ASP A 593 -31.98 -1.36 -27.81
CA ASP A 593 -32.39 -0.17 -27.07
C ASP A 593 -31.23 0.87 -27.00
N PRO A 594 -31.09 1.71 -28.05
CA PRO A 594 -30.08 2.77 -28.07
C PRO A 594 -30.26 3.83 -26.97
N GLU A 595 -31.48 4.04 -26.45
CA GLU A 595 -31.71 5.01 -25.36
C GLU A 595 -31.16 4.46 -24.04
N ALA A 596 -31.47 3.20 -23.69
CA ALA A 596 -30.90 2.53 -22.54
C ALA A 596 -29.36 2.45 -22.62
N TYR A 597 -28.82 2.18 -23.82
CA TYR A 597 -27.36 2.24 -24.04
C TYR A 597 -26.79 3.63 -23.76
N GLY A 598 -27.43 4.69 -24.26
CA GLY A 598 -27.04 6.08 -24.00
C GLY A 598 -27.03 6.41 -22.51
N VAL A 599 -28.10 6.04 -21.79
CA VAL A 599 -28.22 6.24 -20.34
C VAL A 599 -27.09 5.52 -19.59
N LEU A 600 -26.79 4.25 -19.91
CA LEU A 600 -25.73 3.49 -19.23
C LEU A 600 -24.30 3.90 -19.62
N LYS A 601 -24.14 4.64 -20.72
CA LYS A 601 -22.89 5.27 -21.18
C LYS A 601 -22.64 6.64 -20.53
N GLU A 602 -23.68 7.38 -20.17
CA GLU A 602 -23.56 8.76 -19.69
C GLU A 602 -23.79 8.91 -18.18
N PHE A 603 -24.79 8.21 -17.62
CA PHE A 603 -25.15 8.34 -16.21
C PHE A 603 -24.19 7.52 -15.32
N GLY A 604 -23.38 8.23 -14.53
CA GLY A 604 -22.39 7.63 -13.65
C GLY A 604 -22.94 7.14 -12.32
N ILE A 605 -22.49 5.97 -11.88
CA ILE A 605 -22.84 5.34 -10.60
C ILE A 605 -21.59 5.17 -9.74
N SER A 606 -21.74 5.12 -8.42
CA SER A 606 -20.65 4.81 -7.48
C SER A 606 -20.95 3.52 -6.74
N GLY A 607 -19.97 2.62 -6.65
CA GLY A 607 -19.96 1.51 -5.70
C GLY A 607 -19.28 1.86 -4.38
N HIS A 608 -19.33 0.95 -3.40
CA HIS A 608 -18.51 0.99 -2.19
C HIS A 608 -18.11 -0.41 -1.71
N ALA A 609 -16.91 -0.54 -1.14
CA ALA A 609 -16.54 -1.67 -0.29
C ALA A 609 -16.36 -1.18 1.15
N SER A 610 -17.22 -1.62 2.06
CA SER A 610 -17.23 -1.15 3.46
C SER A 610 -17.65 -2.21 4.49
N GLY A 611 -17.44 -3.50 4.21
CA GLY A 611 -17.72 -4.60 5.14
C GLY A 611 -16.68 -4.73 6.27
N ASN A 612 -15.44 -4.27 6.03
CA ASN A 612 -14.34 -4.32 6.98
C ASN A 612 -14.24 -3.02 7.78
N GLU A 613 -14.05 -3.12 9.11
CA GLU A 613 -14.19 -2.02 10.07
C GLU A 613 -13.27 -0.81 9.80
N HIS A 614 -12.15 -1.03 9.11
CA HIS A 614 -11.16 0.00 8.80
C HIS A 614 -11.07 0.30 7.29
N VAL A 615 -12.04 -0.17 6.49
CA VAL A 615 -12.06 -0.01 5.04
C VAL A 615 -13.38 0.64 4.61
N CYS A 616 -13.29 1.77 3.92
CA CYS A 616 -14.41 2.33 3.15
C CYS A 616 -13.86 2.85 1.83
N ILE A 617 -13.89 2.00 0.81
CA ILE A 617 -13.39 2.31 -0.52
C ILE A 617 -14.56 2.77 -1.39
N GLN A 618 -14.37 3.88 -2.08
CA GLN A 618 -15.31 4.45 -3.05
C GLN A 618 -14.53 5.06 -4.22
N PRO A 619 -15.12 5.10 -5.44
CA PRO A 619 -14.43 5.65 -6.59
C PRO A 619 -14.39 7.19 -6.51
N ALA A 620 -13.33 7.80 -7.02
CA ALA A 620 -13.10 9.25 -6.96
C ALA A 620 -14.21 10.10 -7.64
N ARG A 621 -15.02 9.46 -8.48
CA ARG A 621 -16.27 9.99 -9.06
C ARG A 621 -17.21 8.83 -9.38
N PRO A 622 -18.49 9.08 -9.66
CA PRO A 622 -19.33 8.09 -10.32
C PRO A 622 -18.81 7.77 -11.73
N PHE A 623 -18.87 6.51 -12.14
CA PHE A 623 -18.50 6.03 -13.47
C PHE A 623 -19.72 5.39 -14.16
N PRO A 624 -19.92 5.60 -15.47
CA PRO A 624 -20.96 4.89 -16.22
C PRO A 624 -20.73 3.38 -16.20
N VAL A 625 -21.78 2.61 -16.54
CA VAL A 625 -21.64 1.17 -16.76
C VAL A 625 -20.82 0.92 -18.03
N LEU A 626 -21.03 1.71 -19.08
CA LEU A 626 -20.41 1.52 -20.40
C LEU A 626 -19.38 2.62 -20.68
N ASN A 627 -18.12 2.39 -20.31
CA ASN A 627 -17.05 3.38 -20.37
C ASN A 627 -16.41 3.42 -21.76
N HIS A 628 -16.41 4.61 -22.36
CA HIS A 628 -15.96 4.84 -23.73
C HIS A 628 -14.73 5.73 -23.76
N HIS A 629 -13.77 5.39 -24.65
CA HIS A 629 -12.60 6.22 -24.85
C HIS A 629 -13.03 7.56 -25.50
N PRO A 630 -12.65 8.72 -24.95
CA PRO A 630 -13.24 10.01 -25.33
C PRO A 630 -13.01 10.40 -26.79
N VAL A 631 -11.92 9.93 -27.40
CA VAL A 631 -11.57 10.20 -28.81
C VAL A 631 -12.12 9.12 -29.75
N THR A 632 -11.61 7.88 -29.67
CA THR A 632 -11.97 6.77 -30.58
C THR A 632 -13.43 6.32 -30.48
N ARG A 633 -14.14 6.71 -29.41
CA ARG A 633 -15.51 6.26 -29.09
C ARG A 633 -15.65 4.74 -28.96
N GLU A 634 -14.55 4.05 -28.66
CA GLU A 634 -14.56 2.62 -28.40
C GLU A 634 -15.00 2.34 -26.97
N LEU A 635 -15.90 1.38 -26.80
CA LEU A 635 -16.17 0.76 -25.50
C LEU A 635 -14.90 0.03 -25.05
N TYR A 636 -14.33 0.43 -23.92
CA TYR A 636 -13.10 -0.15 -23.38
C TYR A 636 -13.28 -0.82 -22.02
N GLN A 637 -14.36 -0.50 -21.29
CA GLN A 637 -14.63 -1.09 -19.97
C GLN A 637 -16.13 -1.12 -19.66
N VAL A 638 -16.61 -2.27 -19.20
CA VAL A 638 -17.90 -2.43 -18.51
C VAL A 638 -17.66 -2.37 -17.00
N ARG A 639 -18.52 -1.65 -16.27
CA ARG A 639 -18.54 -1.62 -14.80
C ARG A 639 -19.94 -1.98 -14.32
N TRP A 640 -20.16 -3.23 -13.96
CA TRP A 640 -21.46 -3.72 -13.53
C TRP A 640 -21.30 -4.65 -12.33
N ASN A 641 -21.69 -4.18 -11.15
CA ASN A 641 -21.83 -4.99 -9.95
C ASN A 641 -22.99 -4.36 -9.16
N ASN A 642 -24.02 -5.14 -8.87
CA ASN A 642 -25.23 -4.62 -8.22
C ASN A 642 -25.05 -4.57 -6.69
N GLU A 643 -24.20 -5.44 -6.16
CA GLU A 643 -23.92 -5.68 -4.75
C GLU A 643 -22.97 -4.60 -4.20
N ASP A 644 -22.01 -4.15 -5.01
CA ASP A 644 -21.16 -2.97 -4.76
C ASP A 644 -21.96 -1.65 -4.72
N ARG A 645 -23.13 -1.58 -5.36
CA ARG A 645 -23.75 -0.32 -5.81
C ARG A 645 -24.30 0.51 -4.65
N ARG A 646 -23.75 1.73 -4.47
CA ARG A 646 -24.25 2.69 -3.48
C ARG A 646 -25.53 3.41 -3.97
N PRO A 647 -26.35 3.95 -3.06
CA PRO A 647 -27.47 4.83 -3.41
C PRO A 647 -27.07 6.01 -4.31
N MET A 648 -27.87 6.27 -5.35
CA MET A 648 -27.66 7.38 -6.28
C MET A 648 -28.04 8.71 -5.62
N VAL A 649 -27.14 9.69 -5.71
CA VAL A 649 -27.30 11.04 -5.15
C VAL A 649 -27.02 12.15 -6.16
N ASN A 650 -26.68 11.78 -7.41
CA ASN A 650 -26.27 12.70 -8.47
C ASN A 650 -27.21 12.52 -9.67
N GLY A 651 -28.37 13.17 -9.63
CA GLY A 651 -29.37 13.13 -10.70
C GLY A 651 -30.75 13.56 -10.22
N SER A 652 -31.58 14.02 -11.15
CA SER A 652 -33.02 14.21 -10.96
C SER A 652 -33.76 12.87 -10.79
N PRO A 653 -34.96 12.85 -10.17
CA PRO A 653 -35.79 11.65 -10.10
C PRO A 653 -36.05 11.01 -11.48
N GLU A 654 -36.17 11.83 -12.52
CA GLU A 654 -36.38 11.41 -13.91
C GLU A 654 -35.15 10.70 -14.48
N GLU A 655 -33.94 11.28 -14.30
CA GLU A 655 -32.67 10.64 -14.73
C GLU A 655 -32.41 9.33 -13.99
N VAL A 656 -32.66 9.29 -12.68
CA VAL A 656 -32.55 8.07 -11.86
C VAL A 656 -33.56 7.01 -12.33
N SER A 657 -34.79 7.40 -12.66
CA SER A 657 -35.81 6.48 -13.18
C SER A 657 -35.43 5.92 -14.55
N LYS A 658 -34.90 6.75 -15.46
CA LYS A 658 -34.34 6.32 -16.74
C LYS A 658 -33.18 5.34 -16.55
N TRP A 659 -32.30 5.61 -15.59
CA TRP A 659 -31.22 4.68 -15.26
C TRP A 659 -31.74 3.32 -14.81
N TYR A 660 -32.76 3.25 -13.95
CA TYR A 660 -33.34 1.97 -13.52
C TYR A 660 -33.99 1.20 -14.68
N ALA A 661 -34.69 1.89 -15.58
CA ALA A 661 -35.24 1.27 -16.79
C ALA A 661 -34.13 0.67 -17.69
N ALA A 662 -33.05 1.44 -17.91
CA ALA A 662 -31.91 0.99 -18.69
C ALA A 662 -31.15 -0.17 -18.01
N ALA A 663 -31.02 -0.14 -16.68
CA ALA A 663 -30.41 -1.18 -15.87
C ALA A 663 -31.22 -2.48 -15.89
N TRP A 664 -32.55 -2.43 -15.91
CA TRP A 664 -33.39 -3.62 -16.14
C TRP A 664 -33.18 -4.20 -17.53
N LYS A 665 -33.13 -3.37 -18.58
CA LYS A 665 -32.89 -3.85 -19.95
C LYS A 665 -31.50 -4.47 -20.11
N TRP A 666 -30.48 -3.90 -19.46
CA TRP A 666 -29.15 -4.49 -19.37
C TRP A 666 -29.16 -5.83 -18.64
N ASN A 667 -29.79 -5.90 -17.46
CA ASN A 667 -29.89 -7.13 -16.67
C ASN A 667 -30.62 -8.25 -17.45
N GLU A 668 -31.68 -7.91 -18.18
CA GLU A 668 -32.40 -8.82 -19.08
C GLU A 668 -31.48 -9.42 -20.15
N ILE A 669 -30.63 -8.61 -20.79
CA ILE A 669 -29.68 -9.09 -21.81
C ILE A 669 -28.60 -10.00 -21.19
N ILE A 670 -27.94 -9.60 -20.09
CA ILE A 670 -26.83 -10.38 -19.52
C ILE A 670 -27.27 -11.71 -18.89
N THR A 671 -28.57 -11.91 -18.64
CA THR A 671 -29.15 -13.15 -18.09
C THR A 671 -29.81 -14.03 -19.15
N ARG A 672 -29.62 -13.73 -20.45
CA ARG A 672 -30.12 -14.60 -21.53
C ARG A 672 -29.23 -15.83 -21.74
N LYS A 673 -29.85 -16.96 -22.09
CA LYS A 673 -29.18 -18.25 -22.33
C LYS A 673 -28.17 -18.26 -23.50
N ASP A 674 -28.27 -17.31 -24.43
CA ASP A 674 -27.32 -17.09 -25.53
C ASP A 674 -26.15 -16.17 -25.13
N MET A 675 -26.29 -15.40 -24.05
CA MET A 675 -25.25 -14.55 -23.46
C MET A 675 -24.46 -15.25 -22.36
N GLU A 676 -25.13 -16.07 -21.54
CA GLU A 676 -24.52 -16.81 -20.43
C GLU A 676 -23.64 -17.99 -20.90
N ARG A 677 -22.51 -18.18 -20.21
CA ARG A 677 -21.61 -19.33 -20.37
C ARG A 677 -21.40 -20.00 -19.02
N TRP A 678 -22.15 -21.08 -18.79
CA TRP A 678 -22.07 -21.89 -17.58
C TRP A 678 -21.11 -23.07 -17.78
N PHE A 679 -20.24 -23.32 -16.81
CA PHE A 679 -19.29 -24.44 -16.82
C PHE A 679 -18.77 -24.72 -15.40
N GLN A 680 -18.36 -25.96 -15.14
CA GLN A 680 -17.65 -26.30 -13.91
C GLN A 680 -16.16 -25.94 -14.05
N LEU A 681 -15.56 -25.34 -13.00
CA LEU A 681 -14.10 -25.25 -12.90
C LEU A 681 -13.55 -26.59 -12.39
N ASP A 682 -12.53 -27.13 -13.07
CA ASP A 682 -11.81 -28.32 -12.65
C ASP A 682 -10.53 -27.99 -11.88
N PRO A 683 -10.12 -28.80 -10.88
CA PRO A 683 -8.80 -28.67 -10.26
C PRO A 683 -7.68 -28.85 -11.29
N GLY A 684 -6.73 -27.93 -11.29
CA GLY A 684 -5.63 -27.90 -12.27
C GLY A 684 -5.98 -27.26 -13.61
N SER A 685 -7.11 -26.57 -13.72
CA SER A 685 -7.49 -25.76 -14.89
C SER A 685 -7.91 -24.34 -14.49
N PRO A 686 -7.00 -23.50 -13.95
CA PRO A 686 -7.29 -22.11 -13.64
C PRO A 686 -7.79 -21.34 -14.87
N MET A 687 -8.71 -20.43 -14.61
CA MET A 687 -9.31 -19.53 -15.59
C MET A 687 -8.94 -18.10 -15.25
N ILE A 688 -8.42 -17.35 -16.23
CA ILE A 688 -8.17 -15.91 -16.12
C ILE A 688 -9.05 -15.16 -17.13
N PHE A 689 -9.52 -13.97 -16.76
CA PHE A 689 -10.39 -13.14 -17.59
C PHE A 689 -10.11 -11.64 -17.45
N ASP A 690 -10.41 -10.91 -18.51
CA ASP A 690 -10.42 -9.45 -18.61
C ASP A 690 -11.66 -8.92 -17.86
N ASN A 691 -11.48 -8.56 -16.59
CA ASN A 691 -12.53 -8.08 -15.68
C ASN A 691 -13.10 -6.71 -16.12
N TRP A 692 -12.47 -6.02 -17.07
CA TRP A 692 -13.06 -4.84 -17.71
C TRP A 692 -14.05 -5.22 -18.84
N ARG A 693 -14.12 -6.48 -19.25
CA ARG A 693 -15.00 -6.97 -20.32
C ARG A 693 -15.95 -8.07 -19.86
N MET A 694 -15.42 -9.10 -19.22
CA MET A 694 -16.16 -10.29 -18.84
C MET A 694 -16.85 -10.05 -17.50
N LEU A 695 -18.18 -10.11 -17.52
CA LEU A 695 -18.93 -10.33 -16.29
C LEU A 695 -18.78 -11.81 -15.92
N HIS A 696 -18.71 -12.09 -14.64
CA HIS A 696 -18.59 -13.44 -14.11
C HIS A 696 -19.55 -13.66 -12.94
N GLY A 697 -19.72 -14.91 -12.52
CA GLY A 697 -20.64 -15.25 -11.44
C GLY A 697 -20.51 -16.71 -11.04
N ARG A 698 -21.45 -17.19 -10.22
CA ARG A 698 -21.52 -18.60 -9.82
C ARG A 698 -22.93 -19.06 -9.50
N ALA A 699 -23.19 -20.35 -9.71
CA ALA A 699 -24.33 -21.02 -9.13
C ALA A 699 -24.14 -21.19 -7.61
N PRO A 700 -25.22 -21.31 -6.82
CA PRO A 700 -25.13 -21.75 -5.43
C PRO A 700 -24.42 -23.11 -5.30
N PHE A 701 -23.82 -23.38 -4.15
CA PHE A 701 -23.12 -24.65 -3.92
C PHE A 701 -23.23 -25.17 -2.48
N SER A 702 -22.93 -26.44 -2.30
CA SER A 702 -22.81 -27.11 -1.00
C SER A 702 -21.39 -27.68 -0.80
N GLY A 703 -21.07 -28.08 0.43
CA GLY A 703 -19.78 -28.68 0.78
C GLY A 703 -18.65 -27.66 0.96
N LYS A 704 -17.41 -28.16 0.99
CA LYS A 704 -16.19 -27.34 1.14
C LYS A 704 -15.56 -27.12 -0.22
N ARG A 705 -15.57 -25.89 -0.70
CA ARG A 705 -14.90 -25.44 -1.93
C ARG A 705 -13.75 -24.51 -1.58
N ARG A 706 -12.53 -24.83 -2.00
CA ARG A 706 -11.33 -24.00 -1.86
C ARG A 706 -10.95 -23.44 -3.22
N ILE A 707 -10.78 -22.11 -3.28
CA ILE A 707 -10.42 -21.39 -4.51
C ILE A 707 -9.29 -20.42 -4.15
N CYS A 708 -8.34 -20.27 -5.06
CA CYS A 708 -7.31 -19.24 -4.97
C CYS A 708 -7.18 -18.46 -6.28
N GLY A 709 -6.45 -17.35 -6.22
CA GLY A 709 -6.30 -16.44 -7.35
C GLY A 709 -5.81 -15.06 -6.94
N GLY A 710 -5.93 -14.13 -7.87
CA GLY A 710 -5.42 -12.77 -7.71
C GLY A 710 -5.84 -11.87 -8.86
N TYR A 711 -5.46 -10.60 -8.74
CA TYR A 711 -5.78 -9.53 -9.69
C TYR A 711 -4.51 -9.02 -10.38
N ILE A 712 -4.65 -8.52 -11.61
CA ILE A 712 -3.58 -7.77 -12.31
C ILE A 712 -4.16 -6.44 -12.80
N ASN A 713 -3.35 -5.38 -12.80
CA ASN A 713 -3.75 -4.07 -13.35
C ASN A 713 -3.98 -4.15 -14.86
N HIS A 714 -4.91 -3.36 -15.39
CA HIS A 714 -5.18 -3.35 -16.83
C HIS A 714 -3.97 -2.85 -17.63
N ASP A 715 -3.32 -1.75 -17.20
CA ASP A 715 -2.18 -1.16 -17.90
C ASP A 715 -0.97 -2.11 -17.96
N ASP A 716 -0.68 -2.85 -16.89
CA ASP A 716 0.40 -3.83 -16.85
C ASP A 716 0.12 -5.03 -17.76
N PHE A 717 -1.13 -5.53 -17.79
CA PHE A 717 -1.55 -6.54 -18.75
C PHE A 717 -1.41 -6.06 -20.19
N MET A 718 -1.91 -4.84 -20.49
CA MET A 718 -1.86 -4.27 -21.84
C MET A 718 -0.41 -4.03 -22.30
N SER A 719 0.45 -3.52 -21.41
CA SER A 719 1.90 -3.39 -21.64
C SER A 719 2.54 -4.74 -21.99
N ARG A 720 2.27 -5.78 -21.19
CA ARG A 720 2.77 -7.15 -21.43
C ARG A 720 2.27 -7.71 -22.77
N TYR A 721 0.98 -7.56 -23.07
CA TYR A 721 0.36 -8.03 -24.30
C TYR A 721 0.98 -7.38 -25.55
N TRP A 722 1.06 -6.04 -25.59
CA TRP A 722 1.63 -5.34 -26.75
C TRP A 722 3.10 -5.71 -26.97
N LEU A 723 3.90 -5.78 -25.89
CA LEU A 723 5.32 -6.16 -25.98
C LEU A 723 5.53 -7.58 -26.50
N LEU A 724 4.68 -8.53 -26.10
CA LEU A 724 4.74 -9.92 -26.55
C LEU A 724 4.19 -10.11 -27.98
N ARG A 725 3.15 -9.35 -28.37
CA ARG A 725 2.50 -9.48 -29.68
C ARG A 725 3.26 -8.77 -30.79
N ASP A 726 3.54 -7.48 -30.59
CA ASP A 726 4.08 -6.60 -31.63
C ASP A 726 5.61 -6.48 -31.55
N GLY A 727 6.21 -6.83 -30.40
CA GLY A 727 7.63 -6.73 -30.13
C GLY A 727 8.05 -5.31 -29.71
N ARG A 728 9.07 -5.23 -28.84
CA ARG A 728 9.53 -3.97 -28.22
C ARG A 728 9.72 -2.82 -29.22
N GLU A 729 10.37 -3.06 -30.35
CA GLU A 729 10.65 -1.99 -31.33
C GLU A 729 9.36 -1.44 -31.97
N LYS A 730 8.34 -2.25 -32.26
CA LYS A 730 7.08 -1.72 -32.79
C LYS A 730 6.30 -0.94 -31.74
N VAL A 731 6.28 -1.44 -30.50
CA VAL A 731 5.63 -0.73 -29.37
C VAL A 731 6.29 0.62 -29.13
N LEU A 732 7.64 0.67 -29.11
CA LEU A 732 8.37 1.93 -28.94
C LEU A 732 8.23 2.91 -30.12
N ASN A 733 7.94 2.44 -31.33
CA ASN A 733 7.70 3.32 -32.49
C ASN A 733 6.28 3.93 -32.52
N ARG A 734 5.40 3.60 -31.55
CA ARG A 734 4.06 4.17 -31.35
C ARG A 734 3.97 5.13 -30.15
N ILE A 735 5.12 5.44 -29.55
CA ILE A 735 5.30 6.33 -28.39
C ILE A 735 6.19 7.50 -28.84
#